data_AF-A0A1V9YJH1-F1
#
_entry.id   AF-A0A1V9YJH1-F1
#
_cell.length_a   1.000
_cell.length_b   1.000
_cell.length_c   1.000
_cell.angle_alpha   90.00
_cell.angle_beta   90.00
_cell.angle_gamma   90.00
#
_symmetry.space_group_name_H-M   'P 1'
#
loop_
_entity.id
_entity.type
_entity.pdbx_description
1 polymer ?
#
loop_
_entity_poly.entity_id
_entity_poly.type
_entity_poly.pdbx_seq_one_letter_code
_entity_poly.pdbx_strand_id
1 'polypeptide(L)'
;ALVFIYADAPPHHKTTSTRYHNNEVSAIAANPAYRAGDDWFQIQKVLREEKIPVFTLHTGHSTSMVTLASIAFYALLGPVILPPSLAPTTITKATMGLLLQLMDQPFDFADQFALTNVLVQTTGVRLDTSYVLESEASFSSKDPFRSELVPFAVAPFDTMREPLDQLPVLFKADPAFQDLVYATFAEVFTPENVLAVTYNPVLAKLWRLVCGRRLDDRLAALSTKLSTCIPALSGDDQKQLKEWLEASHDNSSFIQETVTALAPGPAFVLAVATAGIDKNDLRSLARAPSPGVLAGVQSLLTHLQLHQSTDLRNDDGVPMFLPATLTDAQLFSFLPHLLYPGTTFSLKGAAVMALLCCLSGHALLKPRAEAYLAAIAGSWLPLDKVVEFPEIVSLEFIKLMYRGRAYLTPNEAAVYTQLYRVHRIRLAATLSVDVDLGYIPEKSQVWPDVKALCTSCGHATSLSLMATPDTCTLCVAMGAEIAMAYKAAVEVSDGFSSHMVECRECHGLYAVIRTDLLNVAPKCYYCRTRSEARPPLFECNGCLNASRGTLPQARQVCRVRHDTGESANDRIVATGETCGKQPDARGGFGWTSDADAKAFVAMAFNRQLNYFKMFTQQHDLLFSAAPGAAGAESSVATTIVVQGKRVHDAAGVRDALQQTILSGSLQDVCYLCFDEFSLPALESACGRCTTKTCAPCLSRWYGDVQPGKLVVATNLACPFCRREPKAGVLRKFNRAACGVVCKCTEWRLDMYYGWCLGCYEVKEMAERACAREPPRDVTDFNCAECRETREARARVEGDNAPQTAVGRTQECPGCHVMTEKVSGCNHITCTCGQHWCYVCAEGFETADDVYDHLYEVHRGVYD
;
A
#
# COMPACT_ATOMS: atom_id res chain seq x y z
N ALA A 1 -37.67 35.29 17.68
CA ALA A 1 -36.44 35.93 17.16
C ALA A 1 -35.32 35.72 18.18
N LEU A 2 -34.07 35.84 17.77
CA LEU A 2 -32.87 35.72 18.62
C LEU A 2 -31.96 36.92 18.29
N VAL A 3 -31.35 37.54 19.30
CA VAL A 3 -30.50 38.72 19.11
C VAL A 3 -29.09 38.46 19.64
N PHE A 4 -28.10 38.68 18.78
CA PHE A 4 -26.69 38.74 19.15
C PHE A 4 -26.22 40.19 19.03
N ILE A 5 -25.64 40.72 20.12
CA ILE A 5 -25.06 42.05 20.16
C ILE A 5 -23.54 41.89 20.19
N TYR A 6 -22.86 42.48 19.21
CA TYR A 6 -21.41 42.62 19.19
C TYR A 6 -21.10 44.08 19.48
N ALA A 7 -20.60 44.36 20.68
CA ALA A 7 -20.39 45.73 21.15
C ALA A 7 -18.93 45.94 21.56
N ASP A 8 -18.35 47.05 21.12
CA ASP A 8 -17.01 47.50 21.50
C ASP A 8 -17.02 48.80 22.31
N ALA A 9 -18.20 49.35 22.56
CA ALA A 9 -18.41 50.61 23.23
C ALA A 9 -19.56 50.53 24.25
N PRO A 10 -19.51 51.35 25.31
CA PRO A 10 -20.61 51.48 26.25
C PRO A 10 -21.83 52.10 25.57
N PRO A 11 -23.04 51.75 26.03
CA PRO A 11 -24.25 52.37 25.52
C PRO A 11 -24.25 53.87 25.78
N HIS A 12 -24.92 54.64 24.93
CA HIS A 12 -24.99 56.08 25.13
C HIS A 12 -25.95 56.44 26.28
N HIS A 13 -25.41 56.48 27.49
CA HIS A 13 -26.13 56.79 28.71
C HIS A 13 -25.40 57.87 29.51
N LYS A 14 -26.11 58.55 30.43
CA LYS A 14 -25.53 59.61 31.28
C LYS A 14 -24.37 59.12 32.14
N THR A 15 -24.38 57.84 32.48
CA THR A 15 -23.46 57.21 33.43
C THR A 15 -22.18 56.73 32.76
N THR A 16 -22.23 56.57 31.44
CA THR A 16 -21.09 56.26 30.57
C THR A 16 -20.47 57.54 29.98
N SER A 17 -20.98 58.72 30.38
CA SER A 17 -20.47 60.06 30.00
C SER A 17 -20.45 60.34 28.48
N THR A 18 -21.42 59.79 27.75
CA THR A 18 -21.47 59.87 26.29
C THR A 18 -22.16 61.16 25.81
N ARG A 19 -21.70 61.72 24.68
CA ARG A 19 -22.24 62.97 24.11
C ARG A 19 -23.42 62.77 23.15
N TYR A 20 -23.75 61.52 22.83
CA TYR A 20 -24.69 61.18 21.75
C TYR A 20 -26.07 60.72 22.23
N HIS A 21 -26.28 60.59 23.56
CA HIS A 21 -27.55 60.13 24.13
C HIS A 21 -28.76 60.91 23.59
N ASN A 22 -28.71 62.25 23.57
CA ASN A 22 -29.83 63.07 23.07
C ASN A 22 -30.13 62.84 21.57
N ASN A 23 -29.10 62.50 20.78
CA ASN A 23 -29.28 62.20 19.35
C ASN A 23 -29.99 60.86 19.18
N GLU A 24 -29.67 59.85 20.00
CA GLU A 24 -30.34 58.56 19.99
C GLU A 24 -31.80 58.66 20.39
N VAL A 25 -32.10 59.37 21.49
CA VAL A 25 -33.47 59.63 21.93
C VAL A 25 -34.29 60.29 20.81
N SER A 26 -33.70 61.27 20.13
CA SER A 26 -34.35 61.95 18.99
C SER A 26 -34.59 61.00 17.81
N ALA A 27 -33.63 60.11 17.51
CA ALA A 27 -33.76 59.13 16.44
C ALA A 27 -34.81 58.05 16.75
N ILE A 28 -34.87 57.59 18.00
CA ILE A 28 -35.88 56.66 18.51
C ILE A 28 -37.27 57.27 18.42
N ALA A 29 -37.44 58.52 18.88
CA ALA A 29 -38.71 59.24 18.80
C ALA A 29 -39.17 59.50 17.36
N ALA A 30 -38.23 59.65 16.42
CA ALA A 30 -38.53 59.82 15.00
C ALA A 30 -38.92 58.50 14.29
N ASN A 31 -38.76 57.34 14.93
CA ASN A 31 -39.11 56.03 14.38
C ASN A 31 -40.43 55.50 14.97
N PRO A 32 -41.59 55.75 14.31
CA PRO A 32 -42.89 55.32 14.84
C PRO A 32 -43.09 53.79 14.86
N ALA A 33 -42.22 53.02 14.19
CA ALA A 33 -42.27 51.55 14.21
C ALA A 33 -41.59 50.96 15.46
N TYR A 34 -40.75 51.73 16.15
CA TYR A 34 -40.00 51.29 17.32
C TYR A 34 -40.84 51.46 18.60
N ARG A 35 -40.96 50.40 19.40
CA ARG A 35 -41.91 50.32 20.54
C ARG A 35 -41.24 50.19 21.91
N ALA A 36 -39.93 49.99 21.92
CA ALA A 36 -39.17 49.64 23.12
C ALA A 36 -38.70 50.84 23.95
N GLY A 37 -38.86 52.06 23.43
CA GLY A 37 -38.43 53.28 24.12
C GLY A 37 -36.91 53.45 24.17
N ASP A 38 -36.48 54.62 24.65
CA ASP A 38 -35.08 54.99 24.88
C ASP A 38 -34.53 54.48 26.22
N ASP A 39 -35.40 53.92 27.08
CA ASP A 39 -35.06 53.39 28.40
C ASP A 39 -34.71 51.89 28.34
N TRP A 40 -33.53 51.51 28.84
CA TRP A 40 -32.99 50.15 28.91
C TRP A 40 -33.91 49.17 29.66
N PHE A 41 -34.66 49.61 30.67
CA PHE A 41 -35.67 48.78 31.36
C PHE A 41 -36.95 48.63 30.53
N GLN A 42 -37.31 49.61 29.70
CA GLN A 42 -38.39 49.45 28.72
C GLN A 42 -37.98 48.49 27.60
N ILE A 43 -36.74 48.59 27.12
CA ILE A 43 -36.17 47.68 26.12
C ILE A 43 -36.15 46.25 26.67
N GLN A 44 -35.65 46.07 27.89
CA GLN A 44 -35.68 44.79 28.60
C GLN A 44 -37.11 44.25 28.72
N LYS A 45 -38.08 45.10 29.11
CA LYS A 45 -39.48 44.71 29.27
C LYS A 45 -40.07 44.20 27.97
N VAL A 46 -39.88 44.91 26.86
CA VAL A 46 -40.40 44.49 25.54
C VAL A 46 -39.76 43.18 25.10
N LEU A 47 -38.44 43.04 25.22
CA LEU A 47 -37.75 41.79 24.86
C LEU A 47 -38.23 40.60 25.70
N ARG A 48 -38.49 40.82 26.99
CA ARG A 48 -39.01 39.78 27.89
C ARG A 48 -40.46 39.42 27.56
N GLU A 49 -41.32 40.39 27.29
CA GLU A 49 -42.73 40.16 26.90
C GLU A 49 -42.83 39.37 25.59
N GLU A 50 -41.97 39.68 24.62
CA GLU A 50 -41.86 38.97 23.33
C GLU A 50 -41.04 37.67 23.42
N LYS A 51 -40.50 37.34 24.61
CA LYS A 51 -39.65 36.16 24.86
C LYS A 51 -38.46 36.08 23.89
N ILE A 52 -37.82 37.20 23.60
CA ILE A 52 -36.66 37.30 22.72
C ILE A 52 -35.38 37.20 23.56
N PRO A 53 -34.60 36.12 23.43
CA PRO A 53 -33.31 36.02 24.12
C PRO A 53 -32.27 36.94 23.45
N VAL A 54 -31.45 37.58 24.28
CA VAL A 54 -30.36 38.46 23.87
C VAL A 54 -29.04 37.95 24.45
N PHE A 55 -28.02 37.85 23.60
CA PHE A 55 -26.67 37.51 23.99
C PHE A 55 -25.71 38.60 23.56
N THR A 56 -24.86 39.07 24.46
CA THR A 56 -23.92 40.15 24.16
C THR A 56 -22.48 39.66 24.23
N LEU A 57 -21.71 39.88 23.17
CA LEU A 57 -20.25 39.77 23.17
C LEU A 57 -19.69 41.19 23.27
N HIS A 58 -19.03 41.48 24.38
CA HIS A 58 -18.53 42.83 24.69
C HIS A 58 -17.01 42.84 24.84
N THR A 59 -16.34 43.89 24.36
CA THR A 59 -14.90 44.08 24.55
C THR A 59 -14.54 44.52 25.97
N GLY A 60 -13.40 44.08 26.49
CA GLY A 60 -12.82 44.64 27.71
C GLY A 60 -12.25 46.03 27.46
N HIS A 61 -12.47 46.95 28.40
CA HIS A 61 -11.93 48.32 28.34
C HIS A 61 -10.64 48.47 29.16
N SER A 62 -10.04 49.66 29.11
CA SER A 62 -8.77 50.00 29.80
C SER A 62 -8.75 49.72 31.30
N THR A 63 -9.91 49.71 31.96
CA THR A 63 -10.04 49.33 33.38
C THR A 63 -11.25 48.43 33.59
N SER A 64 -11.20 47.61 34.64
CA SER A 64 -12.32 46.75 35.05
C SER A 64 -13.57 47.57 35.40
N MET A 65 -13.41 48.72 36.04
CA MET A 65 -14.52 49.61 36.39
C MET A 65 -15.27 50.13 35.17
N VAL A 66 -14.54 50.58 34.13
CA VAL A 66 -15.16 51.06 32.88
C VAL A 66 -15.84 49.91 32.15
N THR A 67 -15.23 48.73 32.14
CA THR A 67 -15.83 47.53 31.55
C THR A 67 -17.15 47.19 32.23
N LEU A 68 -17.17 47.14 33.57
CA LEU A 68 -18.35 46.82 34.37
C LEU A 68 -19.47 47.84 34.18
N ALA A 69 -19.14 49.14 34.14
CA ALA A 69 -20.11 50.20 33.85
C ALA A 69 -20.71 50.07 32.45
N SER A 70 -19.93 49.60 31.47
CA SER A 70 -20.38 49.32 30.10
C SER A 70 -21.34 48.14 30.05
N ILE A 71 -20.94 47.00 30.63
CA ILE A 71 -21.70 45.76 30.53
C ILE A 71 -22.94 45.70 31.42
N ALA A 72 -23.05 46.56 32.44
CA ALA A 72 -24.20 46.60 33.34
C ALA A 72 -25.54 46.72 32.60
N PHE A 73 -25.60 47.55 31.55
CA PHE A 73 -26.81 47.74 30.75
C PHE A 73 -27.10 46.54 29.83
N TYR A 74 -26.07 46.00 29.18
CA TYR A 74 -26.21 44.80 28.36
C TYR A 74 -26.63 43.57 29.19
N ALA A 75 -26.15 43.47 30.43
CA ALA A 75 -26.52 42.42 31.37
C ALA A 75 -28.02 42.44 31.73
N LEU A 76 -28.67 43.61 31.71
CA LEU A 76 -30.13 43.71 31.90
C LEU A 76 -30.90 43.01 30.78
N LEU A 77 -30.36 43.01 29.55
CA LEU A 77 -31.01 42.40 28.39
C LEU A 77 -30.79 40.89 28.32
N GLY A 78 -29.66 40.40 28.82
CA GLY A 78 -29.32 38.98 28.82
C GLY A 78 -27.85 38.70 29.13
N PRO A 79 -27.38 37.46 28.94
CA PRO A 79 -26.01 37.07 29.27
C PRO A 79 -24.96 37.86 28.48
N VAL A 80 -23.89 38.26 29.16
CA VAL A 80 -22.74 38.97 28.57
C VAL A 80 -21.51 38.08 28.59
N ILE A 81 -20.79 38.04 27.49
CA ILE A 81 -19.51 37.34 27.32
C ILE A 81 -18.45 38.39 27.06
N LEU A 82 -17.35 38.28 27.79
CA LEU A 82 -16.14 39.07 27.56
C LEU A 82 -15.11 38.16 26.89
N PRO A 83 -14.93 38.22 25.56
CA PRO A 83 -13.95 37.38 24.88
C PRO A 83 -12.53 37.68 25.40
N PRO A 84 -11.68 36.66 25.57
CA PRO A 84 -10.31 36.85 26.05
C PRO A 84 -9.43 37.63 25.06
N SER A 85 -9.79 37.62 23.77
CA SER A 85 -9.15 38.43 22.73
C SER A 85 -10.17 38.88 21.69
N LEU A 86 -9.84 39.98 21.00
CA LEU A 86 -10.64 40.54 19.90
C LEU A 86 -10.28 39.95 18.53
N ALA A 87 -9.55 38.83 18.53
CA ALA A 87 -9.26 38.13 17.28
C ALA A 87 -10.57 37.63 16.65
N PRO A 88 -10.75 37.74 15.32
CA PRO A 88 -11.94 37.24 14.63
C PRO A 88 -12.25 35.77 14.95
N THR A 89 -11.21 34.94 15.12
CA THR A 89 -11.32 33.54 15.50
C THR A 89 -11.96 33.33 16.87
N THR A 90 -11.60 34.15 17.87
CA THR A 90 -12.17 34.11 19.22
C THR A 90 -13.64 34.49 19.23
N ILE A 91 -13.98 35.58 18.52
CA ILE A 91 -15.37 36.08 18.42
C ILE A 91 -16.25 35.05 17.70
N THR A 92 -15.75 34.49 16.60
CA THR A 92 -16.46 33.46 15.82
C THR A 92 -16.62 32.18 16.63
N LYS A 93 -15.58 31.76 17.38
CA LYS A 93 -15.63 30.60 18.26
C LYS A 93 -16.66 30.76 19.38
N ALA A 94 -16.69 31.92 20.06
CA ALA A 94 -17.68 32.23 21.09
C ALA A 94 -19.12 32.24 20.52
N THR A 95 -19.30 32.87 19.36
CA THR A 95 -20.59 32.92 18.65
C THR A 95 -21.06 31.51 18.29
N MET A 96 -20.18 30.69 17.73
CA MET A 96 -20.50 29.31 17.37
C MET A 96 -20.83 28.48 18.61
N GLY A 97 -20.10 28.65 19.70
CA GLY A 97 -20.39 28.01 20.97
C GLY A 97 -21.78 28.34 21.51
N LEU A 98 -22.23 29.59 21.37
CA LEU A 98 -23.61 29.98 21.70
C LEU A 98 -24.62 29.27 20.80
N LEU A 99 -24.44 29.32 19.48
CA LEU A 99 -25.37 28.71 18.53
C LEU A 99 -25.49 27.19 18.76
N LEU A 100 -24.37 26.49 18.96
CA LEU A 100 -24.36 25.06 19.23
C LEU A 100 -25.12 24.72 20.52
N GLN A 101 -24.90 25.46 21.60
CA GLN A 101 -25.63 25.24 22.86
C GLN A 101 -27.13 25.53 22.72
N LEU A 102 -27.51 26.58 21.97
CA LEU A 102 -28.92 26.87 21.66
C LEU A 102 -29.57 25.75 20.83
N MET A 103 -28.81 25.06 19.99
CA MET A 103 -29.24 23.91 19.18
C MET A 103 -29.17 22.57 19.93
N ASP A 104 -28.83 22.56 21.22
CA ASP A 104 -28.63 21.34 22.01
C ASP A 104 -27.48 20.45 21.49
N GLN A 105 -26.39 21.09 21.04
CA GLN A 105 -25.20 20.44 20.49
C GLN A 105 -23.97 20.66 21.39
N PRO A 106 -23.05 19.68 21.47
CA PRO A 106 -21.86 19.81 22.29
C PRO A 106 -20.90 20.89 21.75
N PHE A 107 -20.19 21.54 22.66
CA PHE A 107 -19.18 22.53 22.34
C PHE A 107 -17.94 22.35 23.23
N ASP A 108 -16.87 21.82 22.65
CA ASP A 108 -15.68 21.36 23.38
C ASP A 108 -14.83 22.50 23.97
N PHE A 109 -15.02 23.73 23.50
CA PHE A 109 -14.23 24.91 23.90
C PHE A 109 -14.95 25.81 24.90
N ALA A 110 -15.95 25.28 25.62
CA ALA A 110 -16.74 26.05 26.57
C ALA A 110 -15.89 26.62 27.72
N ASP A 111 -14.81 25.93 28.10
CA ASP A 111 -13.85 26.32 29.12
C ASP A 111 -13.05 27.59 28.77
N GLN A 112 -12.93 27.93 27.49
CA GLN A 112 -12.24 29.14 27.01
C GLN A 112 -13.05 30.42 27.23
N PHE A 113 -14.33 30.28 27.57
CA PHE A 113 -15.26 31.40 27.71
C PHE A 113 -15.97 31.34 29.07
N ALA A 114 -16.50 32.48 29.49
CA ALA A 114 -17.33 32.57 30.69
C ALA A 114 -18.45 33.58 30.45
N LEU A 115 -19.59 33.34 31.08
CA LEU A 115 -20.62 34.36 31.18
C LEU A 115 -20.27 35.27 32.36
N THR A 116 -20.46 36.57 32.17
CA THR A 116 -20.17 37.59 33.17
C THR A 116 -21.46 38.05 33.82
N ASN A 117 -21.63 37.73 35.09
CA ASN A 117 -22.71 38.28 35.91
C ASN A 117 -22.25 39.60 36.49
N VAL A 118 -23.09 40.63 36.38
CA VAL A 118 -22.84 41.94 36.99
C VAL A 118 -23.67 42.04 38.25
N LEU A 119 -23.04 42.35 39.38
CA LEU A 119 -23.72 42.53 40.65
C LEU A 119 -23.48 43.95 41.18
N VAL A 120 -24.52 44.52 41.78
CA VAL A 120 -24.41 45.76 42.55
C VAL A 120 -23.58 45.44 43.80
N GLN A 121 -22.44 46.12 44.01
CA GLN A 121 -21.49 45.76 45.07
C GLN A 121 -22.08 45.96 46.47
N THR A 122 -22.95 46.94 46.66
CA THR A 122 -23.54 47.29 47.95
C THR A 122 -24.67 46.35 48.38
N THR A 123 -25.51 45.90 47.45
CA THR A 123 -26.68 45.05 47.74
C THR A 123 -26.47 43.58 47.39
N GLY A 124 -25.47 43.28 46.54
CA GLY A 124 -25.24 41.93 46.01
C GLY A 124 -26.27 41.47 44.99
N VAL A 125 -27.22 42.33 44.58
CA VAL A 125 -28.25 41.98 43.59
C VAL A 125 -27.63 41.85 42.21
N ARG A 126 -28.00 40.79 41.49
CA ARG A 126 -27.57 40.51 40.12
C ARG A 126 -28.38 41.34 39.13
N LEU A 127 -27.68 41.98 38.18
CA LEU A 127 -28.28 42.63 37.03
C LEU A 127 -28.49 41.58 35.94
N ASP A 128 -29.74 41.17 35.79
CA ASP A 128 -30.22 40.27 34.74
C ASP A 128 -31.65 40.64 34.34
N THR A 129 -32.27 39.82 33.48
CA THR A 129 -33.65 40.02 32.99
C THR A 129 -34.74 40.02 34.07
N SER A 130 -34.43 39.57 35.29
CA SER A 130 -35.33 39.57 36.45
C SER A 130 -35.22 40.85 37.30
N TYR A 131 -34.14 41.62 37.13
CA TYR A 131 -33.97 42.90 37.80
C TYR A 131 -34.76 43.99 37.07
N VAL A 132 -35.88 44.41 37.67
CA VAL A 132 -36.84 45.34 37.06
C VAL A 132 -36.97 46.61 37.87
N LEU A 133 -36.91 47.74 37.18
CA LEU A 133 -37.22 49.07 37.71
C LEU A 133 -38.27 49.75 36.81
N GLU A 134 -38.96 50.76 37.34
CA GLU A 134 -39.95 51.53 36.57
C GLU A 134 -39.31 52.39 35.48
N SER A 135 -38.09 52.87 35.71
CA SER A 135 -37.28 53.62 34.74
C SER A 135 -35.80 53.59 35.10
N GLU A 136 -34.95 53.92 34.13
CA GLU A 136 -33.53 54.20 34.33
C GLU A 136 -33.24 55.25 35.41
N ALA A 137 -34.15 56.21 35.62
CA ALA A 137 -33.98 57.25 36.63
C ALA A 137 -33.94 56.67 38.06
N SER A 138 -34.52 55.48 38.26
CA SER A 138 -34.50 54.73 39.51
C SER A 138 -33.26 53.86 39.68
N PHE A 139 -32.43 53.73 38.62
CA PHE A 139 -31.21 52.94 38.65
C PHE A 139 -30.06 53.73 39.28
N SER A 140 -29.57 53.27 40.43
CA SER A 140 -28.41 53.87 41.11
C SER A 140 -27.12 53.50 40.39
N SER A 141 -26.80 54.24 39.35
CA SER A 141 -25.59 54.05 38.55
C SER A 141 -24.29 54.47 39.23
N LYS A 142 -24.38 55.06 40.43
CA LYS A 142 -23.23 55.50 41.23
C LYS A 142 -22.72 54.40 42.15
N ASP A 143 -23.50 53.34 42.34
CA ASP A 143 -23.06 52.19 43.10
C ASP A 143 -21.98 51.45 42.30
N PRO A 144 -20.85 51.08 42.94
CA PRO A 144 -19.82 50.33 42.25
C PRO A 144 -20.34 48.92 41.92
N PHE A 145 -19.92 48.39 40.78
CA PHE A 145 -20.27 47.05 40.33
C PHE A 145 -19.14 46.07 40.59
N ARG A 146 -19.49 44.80 40.78
CA ARG A 146 -18.54 43.68 40.75
C ARG A 146 -19.00 42.65 39.73
N SER A 147 -18.07 41.93 39.12
CA SER A 147 -18.38 40.79 38.28
C SER A 147 -18.19 39.46 39.01
N GLU A 148 -18.97 38.48 38.57
CA GLU A 148 -18.77 37.07 38.87
C GLU A 148 -18.76 36.30 37.55
N LEU A 149 -17.72 35.50 37.33
CA LEU A 149 -17.62 34.64 36.15
C LEU A 149 -18.34 33.33 36.45
N VAL A 150 -19.25 32.94 35.55
CA VAL A 150 -19.92 31.64 35.62
C VAL A 150 -19.60 30.84 34.35
N PRO A 151 -19.69 29.49 34.41
CA PRO A 151 -19.41 28.64 33.27
C PRO A 151 -20.20 29.07 32.03
N PHE A 152 -19.58 28.94 30.86
CA PHE A 152 -20.19 29.24 29.57
C PHE A 152 -21.20 28.15 29.18
N ALA A 153 -22.34 28.17 29.86
CA ALA A 153 -23.45 27.24 29.70
C ALA A 153 -24.76 28.02 29.49
N VAL A 154 -25.35 27.84 28.31
CA VAL A 154 -26.61 28.46 27.88
C VAL A 154 -27.65 27.37 27.64
N ALA A 155 -28.88 27.60 28.10
CA ALA A 155 -29.97 26.66 27.91
C ALA A 155 -30.36 26.55 26.42
N PRO A 156 -30.67 25.34 25.92
CA PRO A 156 -31.15 25.17 24.55
C PRO A 156 -32.42 25.99 24.29
N PHE A 157 -32.54 26.52 23.07
CA PHE A 157 -33.72 27.28 22.66
C PHE A 157 -34.63 26.36 21.84
N ASP A 158 -35.85 26.13 22.33
CA ASP A 158 -36.71 25.05 21.83
C ASP A 158 -36.99 25.10 20.32
N THR A 159 -37.02 26.29 19.72
CA THR A 159 -37.21 26.46 18.26
C THR A 159 -35.96 26.22 17.42
N MET A 160 -34.79 26.13 18.04
CA MET A 160 -33.49 25.87 17.39
C MET A 160 -32.98 24.44 17.60
N ARG A 161 -33.64 23.65 18.45
CA ARG A 161 -33.27 22.24 18.64
C ARG A 161 -33.47 21.50 17.32
N GLU A 162 -32.37 21.04 16.73
CA GLU A 162 -32.40 20.25 15.51
C GLU A 162 -31.64 18.92 15.69
N PRO A 163 -32.24 17.79 15.27
CA PRO A 163 -31.53 16.51 15.25
C PRO A 163 -30.54 16.51 14.09
N LEU A 164 -29.27 16.83 14.39
CA LEU A 164 -28.21 16.88 13.38
C LEU A 164 -27.90 15.52 12.72
N ASP A 165 -28.40 14.41 13.26
CA ASP A 165 -28.24 13.07 12.70
C ASP A 165 -29.00 12.88 11.38
N GLN A 166 -29.96 13.77 11.07
CA GLN A 166 -30.68 13.77 9.80
C GLN A 166 -29.92 14.47 8.66
N LEU A 167 -28.87 15.25 8.97
CA LEU A 167 -28.08 15.97 7.97
C LEU A 167 -27.55 15.09 6.83
N PRO A 168 -27.03 13.86 7.06
CA PRO A 168 -26.59 12.98 5.99
C PRO A 168 -27.73 12.56 5.06
N VAL A 169 -28.95 12.39 5.59
CA VAL A 169 -30.12 12.01 4.80
C VAL A 169 -30.57 13.19 3.96
N LEU A 170 -30.68 14.37 4.57
CA LEU A 170 -31.04 15.61 3.89
C LEU A 170 -30.05 15.94 2.77
N PHE A 171 -28.75 15.88 3.06
CA PHE A 171 -27.69 16.10 2.07
C PHE A 171 -27.74 15.11 0.90
N LYS A 172 -28.14 13.85 1.12
CA LYS A 172 -28.28 12.89 0.02
C LYS A 172 -29.55 13.13 -0.81
N ALA A 173 -30.64 13.56 -0.18
CA ALA A 173 -31.95 13.66 -0.81
C ALA A 173 -32.21 15.00 -1.52
N ASP A 174 -31.67 16.12 -1.00
CA ASP A 174 -32.00 17.46 -1.46
C ASP A 174 -30.83 18.14 -2.21
N PRO A 175 -30.94 18.35 -3.54
CA PRO A 175 -29.94 19.08 -4.32
C PRO A 175 -29.77 20.55 -3.92
N ALA A 176 -30.82 21.25 -3.49
CA ALA A 176 -30.73 22.66 -3.09
C ALA A 176 -29.93 22.79 -1.79
N PHE A 177 -30.13 21.85 -0.86
CA PHE A 177 -29.31 21.77 0.34
C PHE A 177 -27.85 21.41 0.04
N GLN A 178 -27.60 20.54 -0.95
CA GLN A 178 -26.23 20.30 -1.43
C GLN A 178 -25.59 21.60 -1.93
N ASP A 179 -26.28 22.34 -2.81
CA ASP A 179 -25.78 23.61 -3.37
C ASP A 179 -25.43 24.62 -2.28
N LEU A 180 -26.29 24.74 -1.26
CA LEU A 180 -26.03 25.57 -0.09
C LEU A 180 -24.75 25.15 0.63
N VAL A 181 -24.58 23.85 0.92
CA VAL A 181 -23.39 23.32 1.61
C VAL A 181 -22.11 23.60 0.80
N TYR A 182 -22.13 23.37 -0.52
CA TYR A 182 -20.98 23.66 -1.38
C TYR A 182 -20.66 25.17 -1.43
N ALA A 183 -21.68 26.04 -1.49
CA ALA A 183 -21.50 27.48 -1.44
C ALA A 183 -20.91 27.93 -0.10
N THR A 184 -21.40 27.40 1.02
CA THR A 184 -20.87 27.69 2.35
C THR A 184 -19.40 27.29 2.48
N PHE A 185 -19.00 26.10 2.04
CA PHE A 185 -17.58 25.72 2.05
C PHE A 185 -16.72 26.59 1.13
N ALA A 186 -17.28 27.09 0.01
CA ALA A 186 -16.55 27.98 -0.88
C ALA A 186 -16.22 29.34 -0.25
N GLU A 187 -17.04 29.81 0.70
CA GLU A 187 -16.85 31.02 1.50
C GLU A 187 -16.00 30.78 2.76
N VAL A 188 -16.12 29.60 3.37
CA VAL A 188 -15.35 29.24 4.57
C VAL A 188 -13.89 28.90 4.24
N PHE A 189 -13.61 28.32 3.06
CA PHE A 189 -12.24 27.99 2.64
C PHE A 189 -11.47 29.20 2.11
N THR A 190 -11.23 30.14 3.02
CA THR A 190 -10.30 31.27 2.87
C THR A 190 -9.38 31.33 4.09
N PRO A 191 -8.17 31.91 3.99
CA PRO A 191 -7.24 32.00 5.13
C PRO A 191 -7.85 32.65 6.39
N GLU A 192 -8.80 33.57 6.21
CA GLU A 192 -9.44 34.31 7.31
C GLU A 192 -10.48 33.47 8.06
N ASN A 193 -11.17 32.56 7.37
CA ASN A 193 -12.36 31.86 7.89
C ASN A 193 -12.15 30.36 8.08
N VAL A 194 -11.12 29.75 7.47
CA VAL A 194 -10.96 28.29 7.40
C VAL A 194 -10.87 27.66 8.79
N LEU A 195 -10.36 28.36 9.79
CA LEU A 195 -10.31 27.86 11.17
C LEU A 195 -11.69 27.60 11.78
N ALA A 196 -12.76 28.19 11.25
CA ALA A 196 -14.13 27.94 11.70
C ALA A 196 -14.55 26.47 11.61
N VAL A 197 -13.98 25.71 10.68
CA VAL A 197 -14.27 24.27 10.56
C VAL A 197 -13.75 23.47 11.76
N THR A 198 -12.71 23.96 12.44
CA THR A 198 -12.02 23.24 13.53
C THR A 198 -12.79 23.22 14.84
N TYR A 199 -13.69 24.19 15.05
CA TYR A 199 -14.51 24.32 16.26
C TYR A 199 -16.01 24.29 15.97
N ASN A 200 -16.39 23.93 14.73
CA ASN A 200 -17.77 23.71 14.34
C ASN A 200 -17.99 22.24 13.94
N PRO A 201 -18.61 21.43 14.82
CA PRO A 201 -18.82 20.00 14.55
C PRO A 201 -19.77 19.75 13.36
N VAL A 202 -20.67 20.69 13.05
CA VAL A 202 -21.61 20.58 11.92
C VAL A 202 -20.87 20.66 10.59
N LEU A 203 -19.98 21.64 10.44
CA LEU A 203 -19.14 21.77 9.25
C LEU A 203 -18.23 20.55 9.09
N ALA A 204 -17.69 20.01 10.19
CA ALA A 204 -16.93 18.77 10.13
C ALA A 204 -17.76 17.59 9.60
N LYS A 205 -19.00 17.40 10.08
CA LYS A 205 -19.91 16.36 9.57
C LYS A 205 -20.23 16.56 8.08
N LEU A 206 -20.53 17.78 7.65
CA LEU A 206 -20.86 18.08 6.24
C LEU A 206 -19.66 17.91 5.30
N TRP A 207 -18.46 18.31 5.72
CA TRP A 207 -17.25 18.16 4.90
C TRP A 207 -16.95 16.68 4.58
N ARG A 208 -17.16 15.78 5.55
CA ARG A 208 -17.04 14.33 5.35
C ARG A 208 -17.99 13.81 4.26
N LEU A 209 -19.23 14.31 4.25
CA LEU A 209 -20.23 13.93 3.24
C LEU A 209 -19.83 14.43 1.85
N VAL A 210 -19.32 15.67 1.77
CA VAL A 210 -18.79 16.27 0.53
C VAL A 210 -17.61 15.45 0.01
N CYS A 211 -16.66 15.06 0.86
CA CYS A 211 -15.51 14.22 0.50
C CYS A 211 -15.91 12.83 -0.03
N GLY A 212 -17.08 12.32 0.36
CA GLY A 212 -17.63 11.06 -0.16
C GLY A 212 -18.08 11.11 -1.62
N ARG A 213 -18.26 12.31 -2.20
CA ARG A 213 -18.78 12.52 -3.56
C ARG A 213 -17.69 12.88 -4.56
N ARG A 214 -16.75 11.96 -4.79
CA ARG A 214 -15.61 12.18 -5.71
C ARG A 214 -16.01 12.52 -7.17
N LEU A 215 -17.20 12.11 -7.59
CA LEU A 215 -17.73 12.38 -8.94
C LEU A 215 -18.39 13.76 -9.09
N ASP A 216 -18.48 14.54 -8.00
CA ASP A 216 -19.03 15.90 -8.05
C ASP A 216 -17.90 16.90 -8.36
N ASP A 217 -17.94 17.54 -9.52
CA ASP A 217 -16.89 18.46 -9.99
C ASP A 217 -16.61 19.60 -8.99
N ARG A 218 -17.62 20.00 -8.20
CA ARG A 218 -17.49 21.05 -7.18
C ARG A 218 -16.52 20.66 -6.06
N LEU A 219 -16.36 19.36 -5.77
CA LEU A 219 -15.42 18.87 -4.76
C LEU A 219 -13.96 19.19 -5.14
N ALA A 220 -13.61 19.08 -6.42
CA ALA A 220 -12.25 19.37 -6.88
C ALA A 220 -11.89 20.84 -6.59
N ALA A 221 -12.78 21.77 -6.93
CA ALA A 221 -12.60 23.20 -6.68
C ALA A 221 -12.45 23.51 -5.17
N LEU A 222 -13.30 22.91 -4.32
CA LEU A 222 -13.20 23.07 -2.87
C LEU A 222 -11.92 22.47 -2.28
N SER A 223 -11.52 21.28 -2.75
CA SER A 223 -10.30 20.62 -2.29
C SER A 223 -9.06 21.43 -2.66
N THR A 224 -9.03 22.02 -3.87
CA THR A 224 -7.97 22.93 -4.29
C THR A 224 -7.95 24.18 -3.40
N LYS A 225 -9.09 24.83 -3.15
CA LYS A 225 -9.16 25.98 -2.24
C LYS A 225 -8.60 25.65 -0.86
N LEU A 226 -9.06 24.57 -0.25
CA LEU A 226 -8.59 24.13 1.07
C LEU A 226 -7.08 23.85 1.07
N SER A 227 -6.57 23.15 0.04
CA SER A 227 -5.13 22.88 -0.10
C SER A 227 -4.30 24.14 -0.25
N THR A 228 -4.83 25.18 -0.92
CA THR A 228 -4.15 26.49 -1.06
C THR A 228 -4.21 27.34 0.20
N CYS A 229 -5.17 27.11 1.10
CA CYS A 229 -5.24 27.82 2.38
C CYS A 229 -4.17 27.35 3.36
N ILE A 230 -3.84 26.05 3.39
CA ILE A 230 -2.92 25.45 4.38
C ILE A 230 -1.54 26.14 4.45
N PRO A 231 -0.88 26.50 3.32
CA PRO A 231 0.40 27.21 3.35
C PRO A 231 0.29 28.69 3.76
N ALA A 232 -0.89 29.29 3.67
CA ALA A 232 -1.11 30.70 3.97
C ALA A 232 -1.37 30.97 5.46
N LEU A 233 -1.54 29.93 6.27
CA LEU A 233 -1.79 30.01 7.71
C LEU A 233 -0.49 30.12 8.52
N SER A 234 -0.61 30.69 9.72
CA SER A 234 0.47 30.72 10.71
C SER A 234 0.77 29.30 11.26
N GLY A 235 1.93 29.07 11.87
CA GLY A 235 2.37 27.72 12.28
C GLY A 235 1.37 26.97 13.18
N ASP A 236 0.80 27.65 14.18
CA ASP A 236 -0.16 27.04 15.11
C ASP A 236 -1.52 26.80 14.44
N ASP A 237 -2.00 27.75 13.65
CA ASP A 237 -3.25 27.62 12.88
C ASP A 237 -3.16 26.48 11.85
N GLN A 238 -1.99 26.35 11.21
CA GLN A 238 -1.71 25.28 10.27
C GLN A 238 -1.73 23.91 10.96
N LYS A 239 -1.15 23.83 12.18
CA LYS A 239 -1.17 22.61 12.98
C LYS A 239 -2.60 22.24 13.36
N GLN A 240 -3.38 23.20 13.87
CA GLN A 240 -4.78 22.99 14.25
C GLN A 240 -5.64 22.51 13.07
N LEU A 241 -5.49 23.09 11.88
CA LEU A 241 -6.24 22.67 10.70
C LEU A 241 -5.83 21.27 10.21
N LYS A 242 -4.55 20.90 10.32
CA LYS A 242 -4.06 19.55 9.99
C LYS A 242 -4.60 18.51 10.98
N GLU A 243 -4.56 18.80 12.27
CA GLU A 243 -5.15 17.95 13.32
C GLU A 243 -6.66 17.77 13.08
N TRP A 244 -7.37 18.84 12.71
CA TRP A 244 -8.78 18.76 12.35
C TRP A 244 -9.01 17.92 11.09
N LEU A 245 -8.19 18.05 10.05
CA LEU A 245 -8.31 17.22 8.85
C LEU A 245 -8.17 15.74 9.22
N GLU A 246 -7.23 15.40 10.10
CA GLU A 246 -7.06 14.04 10.60
C GLU A 246 -8.26 13.56 11.45
N ALA A 247 -8.77 14.40 12.37
CA ALA A 247 -9.95 14.12 13.18
C ALA A 247 -11.25 14.07 12.37
N SER A 248 -11.32 14.80 11.25
CA SER A 248 -12.44 14.72 10.30
C SER A 248 -12.53 13.34 9.64
N HIS A 249 -11.50 12.51 9.76
CA HIS A 249 -11.50 11.15 9.28
C HIS A 249 -11.66 10.10 10.39
N ASP A 250 -11.82 10.54 11.62
CA ASP A 250 -12.16 9.72 12.78
C ASP A 250 -13.67 9.47 12.82
N ASN A 251 -14.07 8.21 12.70
CA ASN A 251 -15.44 7.73 12.80
C ASN A 251 -15.67 6.92 14.09
N SER A 252 -14.90 7.16 15.16
CA SER A 252 -14.98 6.39 16.41
C SER A 252 -16.37 6.44 17.04
N SER A 253 -17.03 7.60 17.06
CA SER A 253 -18.39 7.74 17.57
C SER A 253 -19.40 6.89 16.79
N PHE A 254 -19.36 6.95 15.46
CA PHE A 254 -20.23 6.17 14.59
C PHE A 254 -20.02 4.65 14.78
N ILE A 255 -18.77 4.21 14.91
CA ILE A 255 -18.44 2.81 15.17
C ILE A 255 -18.94 2.40 16.55
N GLN A 256 -18.71 3.22 17.59
CA GLN A 256 -19.17 2.96 18.95
C GLN A 256 -20.69 2.84 19.03
N GLU A 257 -21.44 3.75 18.41
CA GLU A 257 -22.90 3.69 18.32
C GLU A 257 -23.36 2.40 17.62
N THR A 258 -22.75 2.07 16.48
CA THR A 258 -23.10 0.87 15.70
C THR A 258 -22.81 -0.42 16.49
N VAL A 259 -21.67 -0.49 17.17
CA VAL A 259 -21.26 -1.65 17.97
C VAL A 259 -22.14 -1.78 19.22
N THR A 260 -22.44 -0.68 19.90
CA THR A 260 -23.26 -0.67 21.13
C THR A 260 -24.73 -1.02 20.86
N ALA A 261 -25.22 -0.74 19.65
CA ALA A 261 -26.57 -1.11 19.23
C ALA A 261 -26.75 -2.63 18.98
N LEU A 262 -25.66 -3.39 18.86
CA LEU A 262 -25.70 -4.83 18.61
C LEU A 262 -25.69 -5.64 19.92
N ALA A 263 -26.34 -6.80 19.89
CA ALA A 263 -26.33 -7.71 21.03
C ALA A 263 -24.90 -8.24 21.29
N PRO A 264 -24.51 -8.44 22.57
CA PRO A 264 -23.25 -9.08 22.91
C PRO A 264 -23.14 -10.47 22.28
N GLY A 265 -21.95 -10.82 21.80
CA GLY A 265 -21.71 -12.07 21.14
C GLY A 265 -20.25 -12.21 20.70
N PRO A 266 -19.94 -13.19 19.83
CA PRO A 266 -18.58 -13.41 19.40
C PRO A 266 -18.05 -12.18 18.65
N ALA A 267 -16.80 -11.81 18.87
CA ALA A 267 -16.21 -10.59 18.38
C ALA A 267 -14.76 -10.78 17.89
N PHE A 268 -14.42 -10.04 16.84
CA PHE A 268 -13.08 -9.96 16.28
C PHE A 268 -12.23 -8.98 17.09
N VAL A 269 -11.06 -9.43 17.52
CA VAL A 269 -10.09 -8.66 18.30
C VAL A 269 -8.71 -8.83 17.68
N LEU A 270 -7.89 -7.79 17.75
CA LEU A 270 -6.51 -7.86 17.32
C LEU A 270 -5.62 -8.34 18.48
N ALA A 271 -4.91 -9.46 18.32
CA ALA A 271 -4.08 -10.03 19.38
C ALA A 271 -3.05 -9.02 19.89
N VAL A 272 -2.35 -8.36 18.95
CA VAL A 272 -1.40 -7.28 19.20
C VAL A 272 -1.51 -6.28 18.04
N ALA A 273 -1.64 -4.98 18.35
CA ALA A 273 -1.57 -3.94 17.34
C ALA A 273 -0.15 -3.90 16.75
N THR A 274 0.02 -4.31 15.49
CA THR A 274 1.34 -4.30 14.84
C THR A 274 1.69 -2.89 14.39
N ALA A 275 2.55 -2.21 15.16
CA ALA A 275 3.23 -0.99 14.74
C ALA A 275 4.12 -1.31 13.52
N GLY A 276 3.71 -0.86 12.33
CA GLY A 276 4.48 -1.08 11.11
C GLY A 276 3.89 -0.46 9.84
N ILE A 277 2.65 0.04 9.87
CA ILE A 277 1.99 0.70 8.74
C ILE A 277 1.69 2.13 9.15
N ASP A 278 1.96 3.11 8.30
CA ASP A 278 1.46 4.46 8.55
C ASP A 278 -0.08 4.52 8.41
N LYS A 279 -0.75 5.38 9.19
CA LYS A 279 -2.21 5.55 9.12
C LYS A 279 -2.64 6.01 7.72
N ASN A 280 -1.86 6.86 7.05
CA ASN A 280 -2.17 7.31 5.69
C ASN A 280 -1.96 6.21 4.66
N ASP A 281 -0.92 5.39 4.83
CA ASP A 281 -0.66 4.22 4.00
C ASP A 281 -1.83 3.23 4.06
N LEU A 282 -2.34 2.93 5.26
CA LEU A 282 -3.51 2.09 5.44
C LEU A 282 -4.73 2.67 4.70
N ARG A 283 -4.98 3.98 4.82
CA ARG A 283 -6.09 4.66 4.15
C ARG A 283 -5.94 4.71 2.63
N SER A 284 -4.70 4.68 2.15
CA SER A 284 -4.35 4.65 0.73
C SER A 284 -4.50 3.27 0.08
N LEU A 285 -4.78 2.20 0.84
CA LEU A 285 -4.94 0.82 0.33
C LEU A 285 -5.80 0.74 -0.95
N ALA A 286 -6.92 1.47 -0.98
CA ALA A 286 -7.85 1.49 -2.11
C ALA A 286 -7.32 2.27 -3.33
N ARG A 287 -6.36 3.18 -3.12
CA ARG A 287 -5.75 4.06 -4.14
C ARG A 287 -4.42 3.52 -4.65
N ALA A 288 -3.62 2.89 -3.79
CA ALA A 288 -2.29 2.40 -4.11
C ALA A 288 -1.97 1.15 -3.27
N PRO A 289 -2.38 -0.05 -3.71
CA PRO A 289 -2.05 -1.30 -3.03
C PRO A 289 -0.60 -1.70 -3.30
N SER A 290 0.37 -0.88 -2.88
CA SER A 290 1.79 -1.21 -3.02
C SER A 290 2.15 -2.41 -2.12
N PRO A 291 3.19 -3.18 -2.44
CA PRO A 291 3.59 -4.35 -1.64
C PRO A 291 3.74 -4.04 -0.15
N GLY A 292 4.32 -2.89 0.22
CA GLY A 292 4.45 -2.46 1.62
C GLY A 292 3.11 -2.22 2.33
N VAL A 293 2.16 -1.55 1.66
CA VAL A 293 0.80 -1.32 2.20
C VAL A 293 0.05 -2.64 2.35
N LEU A 294 0.17 -3.53 1.35
CA LEU A 294 -0.45 -4.86 1.37
C LEU A 294 0.13 -5.74 2.48
N ALA A 295 1.46 -5.73 2.68
CA ALA A 295 2.14 -6.43 3.75
C ALA A 295 1.66 -5.96 5.13
N GLY A 296 1.49 -4.65 5.27
CA GLY A 296 0.89 -4.05 6.45
C GLY A 296 -0.51 -4.58 6.73
N VAL A 297 -1.42 -4.44 5.77
CA VAL A 297 -2.80 -4.91 5.91
C VAL A 297 -2.86 -6.40 6.22
N GLN A 298 -2.00 -7.18 5.58
CA GLN A 298 -1.88 -8.59 5.85
C GLN A 298 -1.45 -8.87 7.29
N SER A 299 -0.54 -8.09 7.86
CA SER A 299 -0.18 -8.18 9.27
C SER A 299 -1.42 -8.07 10.17
N LEU A 300 -2.29 -7.08 9.96
CA LEU A 300 -3.57 -6.97 10.68
C LEU A 300 -4.39 -8.26 10.57
N LEU A 301 -4.58 -8.76 9.34
CA LEU A 301 -5.38 -9.96 9.10
C LEU A 301 -4.78 -11.17 9.83
N THR A 302 -3.46 -11.33 9.77
CA THR A 302 -2.76 -12.44 10.43
C THR A 302 -2.73 -12.35 11.95
N HIS A 303 -3.06 -11.23 12.57
CA HIS A 303 -3.19 -11.12 14.03
C HIS A 303 -4.65 -11.09 14.53
N LEU A 304 -5.63 -11.17 13.63
CA LEU A 304 -7.05 -11.15 13.98
C LEU A 304 -7.49 -12.47 14.62
N GLN A 305 -8.19 -12.38 15.76
CA GLN A 305 -8.73 -13.49 16.53
C GLN A 305 -10.23 -13.33 16.75
N LEU A 306 -10.95 -14.44 16.90
CA LEU A 306 -12.39 -14.45 17.24
C LEU A 306 -12.55 -14.94 18.69
N HIS A 307 -13.22 -14.16 19.52
CA HIS A 307 -13.51 -14.48 20.92
C HIS A 307 -15.01 -14.52 21.16
N GLN A 308 -15.48 -15.25 22.19
CA GLN A 308 -16.91 -15.53 22.40
C GLN A 308 -17.71 -14.36 23.01
N SER A 309 -17.08 -13.51 23.83
CA SER A 309 -17.70 -12.33 24.43
C SER A 309 -16.62 -11.36 24.85
N THR A 310 -16.69 -10.10 24.41
CA THR A 310 -15.68 -9.09 24.72
C THR A 310 -16.30 -7.72 24.91
N ASP A 311 -15.88 -7.00 25.95
CA ASP A 311 -16.07 -5.55 26.09
C ASP A 311 -14.68 -4.93 26.33
N LEU A 312 -13.86 -4.95 25.29
CA LEU A 312 -12.52 -4.34 25.30
C LEU A 312 -12.64 -2.91 24.78
N ARG A 313 -12.37 -1.92 25.62
CA ARG A 313 -12.42 -0.50 25.25
C ARG A 313 -11.08 0.18 25.55
N ASN A 314 -10.76 1.22 24.80
CA ASN A 314 -9.64 2.10 25.14
C ASN A 314 -10.03 3.06 26.29
N ASP A 315 -9.08 3.89 26.74
CA ASP A 315 -9.28 4.89 27.80
C ASP A 315 -10.44 5.87 27.49
N ASP A 316 -10.69 6.13 26.21
CA ASP A 316 -11.76 7.00 25.73
C ASP A 316 -13.12 6.27 25.56
N GLY A 317 -13.21 5.00 25.93
CA GLY A 317 -14.43 4.19 25.83
C GLY A 317 -14.76 3.66 24.43
N VAL A 318 -13.87 3.85 23.45
CA VAL A 318 -13.99 3.38 22.06
C VAL A 318 -13.72 1.86 22.01
N PRO A 319 -14.58 1.07 21.33
CA PRO A 319 -14.47 -0.39 21.32
C PRO A 319 -13.27 -0.88 20.50
N MET A 320 -12.36 -1.63 21.11
CA MET A 320 -11.21 -2.28 20.45
C MET A 320 -11.56 -3.69 19.94
N PHE A 321 -12.83 -3.90 19.58
CA PHE A 321 -13.37 -5.15 19.06
C PHE A 321 -14.48 -4.88 18.03
N LEU A 322 -14.75 -5.87 17.18
CA LEU A 322 -15.85 -5.80 16.21
C LEU A 322 -16.76 -7.03 16.36
N PRO A 323 -18.06 -6.86 16.67
CA PRO A 323 -18.99 -7.97 16.77
C PRO A 323 -19.08 -8.78 15.47
N ALA A 324 -19.08 -10.10 15.56
CA ALA A 324 -19.25 -10.97 14.41
C ALA A 324 -20.65 -10.88 13.78
N THR A 325 -21.61 -10.29 14.49
CA THR A 325 -22.98 -10.01 14.02
C THR A 325 -23.08 -8.81 13.08
N LEU A 326 -22.01 -7.99 12.95
CA LEU A 326 -21.96 -6.91 11.96
C LEU A 326 -22.28 -7.44 10.56
N THR A 327 -22.91 -6.63 9.71
CA THR A 327 -23.07 -6.98 8.29
C THR A 327 -21.71 -7.08 7.60
N ASP A 328 -21.61 -7.82 6.49
CA ASP A 328 -20.33 -7.96 5.78
C ASP A 328 -19.75 -6.60 5.35
N ALA A 329 -20.61 -5.70 4.86
CA ALA A 329 -20.21 -4.35 4.47
C ALA A 329 -19.65 -3.53 5.65
N GLN A 330 -20.29 -3.59 6.81
CA GLN A 330 -19.79 -2.92 8.02
C GLN A 330 -18.50 -3.55 8.53
N LEU A 331 -18.42 -4.89 8.55
CA LEU A 331 -17.25 -5.60 9.02
C LEU A 331 -16.00 -5.21 8.21
N PHE A 332 -16.03 -5.34 6.89
CA PHE A 332 -14.86 -5.00 6.05
C PHE A 332 -14.56 -3.50 6.02
N SER A 333 -15.56 -2.64 6.25
CA SER A 333 -15.36 -1.20 6.44
C SER A 333 -14.66 -0.88 7.76
N PHE A 334 -15.02 -1.57 8.84
CA PHE A 334 -14.57 -1.27 10.20
C PHE A 334 -13.29 -2.00 10.60
N LEU A 335 -12.86 -3.07 9.91
CA LEU A 335 -11.58 -3.75 10.21
C LEU A 335 -10.37 -2.84 10.51
N PRO A 336 -10.07 -1.75 9.75
CA PRO A 336 -8.95 -0.85 10.07
C PRO A 336 -9.06 -0.15 11.43
N HIS A 337 -10.26 -0.05 12.00
CA HIS A 337 -10.51 0.48 13.34
C HIS A 337 -9.70 -0.24 14.42
N LEU A 338 -9.49 -1.56 14.26
CA LEU A 338 -8.76 -2.38 15.21
C LEU A 338 -7.25 -2.08 15.26
N LEU A 339 -6.70 -1.47 14.21
CA LEU A 339 -5.33 -0.93 14.20
C LEU A 339 -5.30 0.51 14.66
N TYR A 340 -6.16 1.34 14.07
CA TYR A 340 -6.24 2.77 14.32
C TYR A 340 -7.70 3.13 14.62
N PRO A 341 -8.03 3.40 15.90
CA PRO A 341 -9.37 3.81 16.30
C PRO A 341 -9.91 4.92 15.39
N GLY A 342 -11.21 4.81 15.08
CA GLY A 342 -11.90 5.70 14.15
C GLY A 342 -11.71 5.46 12.67
N THR A 343 -10.75 4.65 12.25
CA THR A 343 -10.47 4.48 10.81
C THR A 343 -11.48 3.54 10.15
N THR A 344 -12.03 3.95 9.00
CA THR A 344 -12.95 3.13 8.19
C THR A 344 -12.54 3.11 6.72
N PHE A 345 -12.88 2.04 6.00
CA PHE A 345 -12.70 1.98 4.56
C PHE A 345 -13.92 2.41 3.75
N SER A 346 -13.65 2.98 2.58
CA SER A 346 -14.66 3.12 1.52
C SER A 346 -14.99 1.74 0.91
N LEU A 347 -16.06 1.66 0.11
CA LEU A 347 -16.45 0.44 -0.62
C LEU A 347 -15.27 -0.24 -1.30
N LYS A 348 -14.44 0.53 -2.02
CA LYS A 348 -13.25 0.00 -2.72
C LYS A 348 -12.20 -0.55 -1.75
N GLY A 349 -11.93 0.15 -0.65
CA GLY A 349 -10.98 -0.31 0.37
C GLY A 349 -11.45 -1.59 1.07
N ALA A 350 -12.74 -1.65 1.40
CA ALA A 350 -13.37 -2.82 1.99
C ALA A 350 -13.35 -4.02 1.02
N ALA A 351 -13.58 -3.79 -0.28
CA ALA A 351 -13.49 -4.81 -1.31
C ALA A 351 -12.05 -5.34 -1.48
N VAL A 352 -11.05 -4.46 -1.50
CA VAL A 352 -9.63 -4.86 -1.53
C VAL A 352 -9.27 -5.69 -0.29
N MET A 353 -9.72 -5.27 0.90
CA MET A 353 -9.53 -6.03 2.15
C MET A 353 -10.15 -7.43 2.08
N ALA A 354 -11.40 -7.53 1.61
CA ALA A 354 -12.07 -8.81 1.43
C ALA A 354 -11.34 -9.68 0.40
N LEU A 355 -10.88 -9.10 -0.71
CA LEU A 355 -10.11 -9.82 -1.72
C LEU A 355 -8.82 -10.41 -1.15
N LEU A 356 -8.10 -9.66 -0.30
CA LEU A 356 -6.90 -10.16 0.38
C LEU A 356 -7.22 -11.32 1.32
N CYS A 357 -8.37 -11.28 2.03
CA CYS A 357 -8.83 -12.41 2.85
C CYS A 357 -9.07 -13.66 2.00
N CYS A 358 -9.67 -13.51 0.82
CA CYS A 358 -9.93 -14.61 -0.11
C CYS A 358 -8.63 -15.18 -0.70
N LEU A 359 -7.73 -14.32 -1.17
CA LEU A 359 -6.46 -14.71 -1.78
C LEU A 359 -5.51 -15.40 -0.79
N SER A 360 -5.43 -14.89 0.44
CA SER A 360 -4.59 -15.47 1.50
C SER A 360 -5.19 -16.73 2.13
N GLY A 361 -6.48 -17.00 1.89
CA GLY A 361 -7.18 -18.14 2.48
C GLY A 361 -7.46 -17.95 3.97
N HIS A 362 -7.78 -16.73 4.40
CA HIS A 362 -7.92 -16.39 5.82
C HIS A 362 -9.01 -17.20 6.53
N ALA A 363 -8.64 -17.93 7.60
CA ALA A 363 -9.52 -18.91 8.23
C ALA A 363 -10.86 -18.35 8.72
N LEU A 364 -10.85 -17.15 9.30
CA LEU A 364 -12.04 -16.58 9.96
C LEU A 364 -12.94 -15.77 9.01
N LEU A 365 -12.33 -15.14 7.99
CA LEU A 365 -13.00 -14.10 7.20
C LEU A 365 -13.27 -14.53 5.76
N LYS A 366 -12.61 -15.57 5.24
CA LYS A 366 -12.76 -15.98 3.85
C LYS A 366 -14.23 -16.21 3.44
N PRO A 367 -15.06 -16.99 4.17
CA PRO A 367 -16.45 -17.23 3.74
C PRO A 367 -17.27 -15.95 3.64
N ARG A 368 -17.08 -15.02 4.59
CA ARG A 368 -17.73 -13.71 4.60
C ARG A 368 -17.21 -12.80 3.51
N ALA A 369 -15.91 -12.86 3.22
CA ALA A 369 -15.28 -12.09 2.15
C ALA A 369 -15.79 -12.55 0.78
N GLU A 370 -15.95 -13.85 0.56
CA GLU A 370 -16.53 -14.40 -0.67
C GLU A 370 -17.98 -13.93 -0.86
N ALA A 371 -18.80 -14.01 0.19
CA ALA A 371 -20.18 -13.52 0.16
C ALA A 371 -20.26 -12.02 -0.13
N TYR A 372 -19.42 -11.22 0.53
CA TYR A 372 -19.34 -9.78 0.34
C TYR A 372 -18.94 -9.39 -1.08
N LEU A 373 -17.86 -9.99 -1.60
CA LEU A 373 -17.37 -9.73 -2.96
C LEU A 373 -18.40 -10.12 -4.00
N ALA A 374 -19.11 -11.24 -3.81
CA ALA A 374 -20.20 -11.64 -4.68
C ALA A 374 -21.36 -10.62 -4.67
N ALA A 375 -21.70 -10.06 -3.49
CA ALA A 375 -22.78 -9.08 -3.35
C ALA A 375 -22.48 -7.73 -4.02
N ILE A 376 -21.20 -7.32 -4.09
CA ILE A 376 -20.79 -6.04 -4.69
C ILE A 376 -20.22 -6.19 -6.10
N ALA A 377 -20.14 -7.40 -6.64
CA ALA A 377 -19.54 -7.66 -7.95
C ALA A 377 -20.20 -6.77 -9.04
N GLY A 378 -19.38 -6.11 -9.86
CA GLY A 378 -19.87 -5.18 -10.88
C GLY A 378 -20.20 -3.76 -10.41
N SER A 379 -20.23 -3.49 -9.09
CA SER A 379 -20.60 -2.15 -8.57
C SER A 379 -19.42 -1.36 -7.99
N TRP A 380 -18.32 -2.00 -7.64
CA TRP A 380 -17.19 -1.36 -6.93
C TRP A 380 -15.99 -1.02 -7.84
N LEU A 381 -16.00 -1.49 -9.09
CA LEU A 381 -14.97 -1.22 -10.11
C LEU A 381 -15.58 -0.40 -11.26
N PRO A 382 -15.49 0.94 -11.22
CA PRO A 382 -16.07 1.80 -12.24
C PRO A 382 -15.13 1.90 -13.46
N LEU A 383 -15.05 0.84 -14.27
CA LEU A 383 -14.20 0.75 -15.46
C LEU A 383 -14.59 1.77 -16.55
N ASP A 384 -15.82 2.27 -16.52
CA ASP A 384 -16.33 3.38 -17.34
C ASP A 384 -15.80 4.75 -16.89
N LYS A 385 -15.34 4.88 -15.64
CA LYS A 385 -14.89 6.13 -15.00
C LYS A 385 -13.41 6.09 -14.63
N VAL A 386 -12.58 5.51 -15.51
CA VAL A 386 -11.13 5.39 -15.29
C VAL A 386 -10.46 6.76 -15.20
N VAL A 387 -11.00 7.79 -15.85
CA VAL A 387 -10.49 9.17 -15.77
C VAL A 387 -10.57 9.71 -14.34
N GLU A 388 -11.68 9.47 -13.66
CA GLU A 388 -11.95 9.88 -12.29
C GLU A 388 -11.26 8.96 -11.27
N PHE A 389 -11.06 7.69 -11.61
CA PHE A 389 -10.44 6.66 -10.78
C PHE A 389 -9.22 6.00 -11.45
N PRO A 390 -8.14 6.75 -11.75
CA PRO A 390 -6.97 6.22 -12.47
C PRO A 390 -6.26 5.11 -11.70
N GLU A 391 -6.44 5.03 -10.38
CA GLU A 391 -5.85 3.99 -9.54
C GLU A 391 -6.25 2.56 -9.95
N ILE A 392 -7.43 2.36 -10.56
CA ILE A 392 -7.97 1.01 -10.87
C ILE A 392 -7.25 0.35 -12.06
N VAL A 393 -6.44 1.13 -12.79
CA VAL A 393 -5.56 0.69 -13.88
C VAL A 393 -4.08 0.89 -13.53
N SER A 394 -3.75 1.15 -12.26
CA SER A 394 -2.36 1.12 -11.81
C SER A 394 -1.80 -0.30 -11.85
N LEU A 395 -0.48 -0.45 -12.03
CA LEU A 395 0.15 -1.76 -12.20
C LEU A 395 -0.10 -2.69 -10.99
N GLU A 396 0.10 -2.19 -9.78
CA GLU A 396 -0.11 -2.98 -8.56
C GLU A 396 -1.57 -3.41 -8.40
N PHE A 397 -2.51 -2.53 -8.74
CA PHE A 397 -3.93 -2.86 -8.73
C PHE A 397 -4.27 -3.92 -9.79
N ILE A 398 -3.72 -3.80 -11.01
CA ILE A 398 -3.87 -4.81 -12.08
C ILE A 398 -3.34 -6.17 -11.63
N LYS A 399 -2.15 -6.21 -11.02
CA LYS A 399 -1.54 -7.43 -10.49
C LYS A 399 -2.44 -8.09 -9.45
N LEU A 400 -3.00 -7.31 -8.52
CA LEU A 400 -3.89 -7.81 -7.47
C LEU A 400 -5.22 -8.34 -8.06
N MET A 401 -5.86 -7.57 -8.94
CA MET A 401 -7.13 -7.96 -9.57
C MET A 401 -6.98 -9.19 -10.47
N TYR A 402 -5.87 -9.32 -11.20
CA TYR A 402 -5.59 -10.51 -12.01
C TYR A 402 -5.53 -11.80 -11.18
N ARG A 403 -4.92 -11.73 -9.98
CA ARG A 403 -4.91 -12.84 -9.01
C ARG A 403 -6.31 -13.11 -8.47
N GLY A 404 -7.06 -12.03 -8.22
CA GLY A 404 -8.43 -12.02 -7.73
C GLY A 404 -9.54 -12.34 -8.73
N ARG A 405 -9.22 -12.65 -9.99
CA ARG A 405 -10.18 -12.75 -11.10
C ARG A 405 -11.38 -13.68 -10.86
N ALA A 406 -11.23 -14.68 -9.98
CA ALA A 406 -12.33 -15.59 -9.61
C ALA A 406 -13.47 -14.91 -8.84
N TYR A 407 -13.20 -13.74 -8.24
CA TYR A 407 -14.16 -12.95 -7.46
C TYR A 407 -14.66 -11.70 -8.20
N LEU A 408 -14.32 -11.58 -9.49
CA LEU A 408 -14.75 -10.49 -10.36
C LEU A 408 -15.86 -10.97 -11.29
N THR A 409 -16.63 -10.05 -11.86
CA THR A 409 -17.53 -10.38 -12.96
C THR A 409 -16.73 -10.87 -14.18
N PRO A 410 -17.33 -11.66 -15.09
CA PRO A 410 -16.63 -12.14 -16.28
C PRO A 410 -16.01 -11.01 -17.13
N ASN A 411 -16.70 -9.86 -17.20
CA ASN A 411 -16.21 -8.70 -17.94
C ASN A 411 -14.99 -8.05 -17.24
N GLU A 412 -15.09 -7.77 -15.94
CA GLU A 412 -13.97 -7.22 -15.16
C GLU A 412 -12.75 -8.16 -15.20
N ALA A 413 -12.98 -9.47 -15.03
CA ALA A 413 -11.93 -10.48 -15.11
C ALA A 413 -11.23 -10.49 -16.48
N ALA A 414 -11.97 -10.33 -17.57
CA ALA A 414 -11.41 -10.22 -18.92
C ALA A 414 -10.55 -8.96 -19.08
N VAL A 415 -11.02 -7.82 -18.57
CA VAL A 415 -10.28 -6.55 -18.60
C VAL A 415 -8.95 -6.66 -17.87
N TYR A 416 -8.95 -7.14 -16.63
CA TYR A 416 -7.72 -7.28 -15.84
C TYR A 416 -6.79 -8.37 -16.38
N THR A 417 -7.34 -9.43 -16.99
CA THR A 417 -6.54 -10.43 -17.72
C THR A 417 -5.80 -9.80 -18.88
N GLN A 418 -6.44 -8.95 -19.67
CA GLN A 418 -5.81 -8.29 -20.80
C GLN A 418 -4.76 -7.27 -20.36
N LEU A 419 -5.05 -6.47 -19.33
CA LEU A 419 -4.08 -5.52 -18.76
C LEU A 419 -2.84 -6.23 -18.20
N TYR A 420 -3.04 -7.36 -17.50
CA TYR A 420 -1.93 -8.15 -16.97
C TYR A 420 -1.12 -8.85 -18.10
N ARG A 421 -1.75 -9.23 -19.21
CA ARG A 421 -1.02 -9.74 -20.39
C ARG A 421 -0.05 -8.70 -20.95
N VAL A 422 -0.46 -7.42 -21.05
CA VAL A 422 0.45 -6.33 -21.48
C VAL A 422 1.64 -6.21 -20.53
N HIS A 423 1.42 -6.33 -19.23
CA HIS A 423 2.51 -6.36 -18.25
C HIS A 423 3.50 -7.50 -18.52
N ARG A 424 3.00 -8.71 -18.77
CA ARG A 424 3.83 -9.88 -19.06
C ARG A 424 4.61 -9.75 -20.36
N ILE A 425 4.00 -9.17 -21.40
CA ILE A 425 4.67 -8.88 -22.67
C ILE A 425 5.84 -7.90 -22.44
N ARG A 426 5.63 -6.84 -21.63
CA ARG A 426 6.69 -5.89 -21.25
C ARG A 426 7.84 -6.55 -20.49
N LEU A 427 7.53 -7.48 -19.58
CA LEU A 427 8.55 -8.25 -18.84
C LEU A 427 9.30 -9.22 -19.76
N ALA A 428 8.60 -9.94 -20.62
CA ALA A 428 9.21 -10.87 -21.57
C ALA A 428 10.22 -10.17 -22.49
N ALA A 429 10.02 -8.89 -22.82
CA ALA A 429 11.00 -8.14 -23.61
C ALA A 429 12.36 -7.91 -22.97
N THR A 430 12.50 -8.20 -21.69
CA THR A 430 13.79 -8.17 -20.98
C THR A 430 14.46 -9.54 -20.90
N LEU A 431 13.79 -10.61 -21.31
CA LEU A 431 14.32 -11.97 -21.26
C LEU A 431 15.17 -12.27 -22.50
N SER A 432 16.32 -12.90 -22.30
CA SER A 432 17.12 -13.47 -23.39
C SER A 432 16.69 -14.91 -23.65
N VAL A 433 16.40 -15.23 -24.90
CA VAL A 433 16.17 -16.61 -25.36
C VAL A 433 17.38 -17.03 -26.18
N ASP A 434 17.94 -18.17 -25.80
CA ASP A 434 19.01 -18.82 -26.54
C ASP A 434 18.40 -19.40 -27.83
N VAL A 435 18.97 -19.06 -28.98
CA VAL A 435 18.55 -19.61 -30.27
C VAL A 435 19.72 -20.22 -31.00
N ASP A 436 19.40 -21.23 -31.79
CA ASP A 436 20.34 -21.82 -32.72
C ASP A 436 20.23 -21.12 -34.09
N LEU A 437 21.31 -20.44 -34.47
CA LEU A 437 21.49 -19.83 -35.79
C LEU A 437 22.56 -20.59 -36.59
N GLY A 438 22.56 -20.37 -37.90
CA GLY A 438 23.64 -20.85 -38.76
C GLY A 438 25.00 -20.27 -38.34
N TYR A 439 25.96 -21.16 -38.13
CA TYR A 439 27.31 -20.85 -37.64
C TYR A 439 28.07 -19.86 -38.52
N ILE A 440 28.79 -18.92 -37.89
CA ILE A 440 29.63 -17.91 -38.56
C ILE A 440 31.10 -18.36 -38.51
N PRO A 441 31.71 -18.70 -39.66
CA PRO A 441 33.12 -19.04 -39.73
C PRO A 441 34.05 -17.90 -39.25
N GLU A 442 35.02 -18.23 -38.41
CA GLU A 442 36.09 -17.30 -38.05
C GLU A 442 37.11 -17.14 -39.18
N LYS A 443 37.52 -15.89 -39.44
CA LYS A 443 38.44 -15.57 -40.55
C LYS A 443 39.83 -16.21 -40.41
N SER A 444 40.23 -16.60 -39.20
CA SER A 444 41.50 -17.27 -38.88
C SER A 444 41.49 -18.75 -39.24
N GLN A 445 40.31 -19.37 -39.30
CA GLN A 445 40.13 -20.80 -39.52
C GLN A 445 39.95 -21.10 -41.02
N VAL A 446 40.35 -22.30 -41.43
CA VAL A 446 40.16 -22.81 -42.79
C VAL A 446 39.02 -23.81 -42.80
N TRP A 447 38.18 -23.73 -43.83
CA TRP A 447 36.98 -24.55 -43.96
C TRP A 447 36.99 -25.25 -45.32
N PRO A 448 36.45 -26.49 -45.41
CA PRO A 448 36.29 -27.16 -46.68
C PRO A 448 35.60 -26.27 -47.72
N ASP A 449 36.11 -26.28 -48.95
CA ASP A 449 35.66 -25.41 -50.04
C ASP A 449 35.73 -26.11 -51.39
N VAL A 450 34.68 -25.97 -52.18
CA VAL A 450 34.71 -26.35 -53.59
C VAL A 450 35.22 -25.16 -54.39
N LYS A 451 36.28 -25.41 -55.15
CA LYS A 451 36.90 -24.42 -56.03
C LYS A 451 36.70 -24.82 -57.50
N ALA A 452 36.62 -23.82 -58.37
CA ALA A 452 36.67 -23.99 -59.82
C ALA A 452 37.95 -23.35 -60.36
N LEU A 453 38.50 -23.93 -61.44
CA LEU A 453 39.68 -23.39 -62.10
C LEU A 453 39.31 -22.11 -62.86
N CYS A 454 39.97 -21.00 -62.55
CA CYS A 454 39.83 -19.78 -63.34
C CYS A 454 40.68 -19.88 -64.60
N THR A 455 40.08 -19.78 -65.79
CA THR A 455 40.80 -19.87 -67.07
C THR A 455 41.71 -18.67 -67.32
N SER A 456 41.38 -17.49 -66.77
CA SER A 456 42.18 -16.28 -66.97
C SER A 456 43.46 -16.20 -66.12
N CYS A 457 43.42 -16.70 -64.87
CA CYS A 457 44.58 -16.63 -63.96
C CYS A 457 45.14 -17.99 -63.56
N GLY A 458 44.59 -19.10 -64.05
CA GLY A 458 45.08 -20.46 -63.78
C GLY A 458 44.88 -20.99 -62.35
N HIS A 459 44.34 -20.20 -61.42
CA HIS A 459 44.20 -20.61 -60.02
C HIS A 459 42.82 -21.19 -59.69
N ALA A 460 42.81 -22.26 -58.88
CA ALA A 460 41.60 -22.79 -58.26
C ALA A 460 40.99 -21.75 -57.30
N THR A 461 39.74 -21.36 -57.54
CA THR A 461 39.07 -20.28 -56.81
C THR A 461 37.73 -20.72 -56.24
N SER A 462 37.42 -20.30 -55.02
CA SER A 462 36.13 -20.59 -54.38
C SER A 462 34.97 -20.20 -55.29
N LEU A 463 33.93 -21.03 -55.36
CA LEU A 463 32.71 -20.73 -56.13
C LEU A 463 32.03 -19.43 -55.69
N SER A 464 32.22 -19.02 -54.44
CA SER A 464 31.71 -17.75 -53.91
C SER A 464 32.42 -16.51 -54.47
N LEU A 465 33.58 -16.70 -55.11
CA LEU A 465 34.42 -15.70 -55.77
C LEU A 465 34.54 -15.95 -57.29
N MET A 466 33.57 -16.65 -57.88
CA MET A 466 33.49 -16.88 -59.33
C MET A 466 32.46 -15.94 -59.97
N ALA A 467 32.89 -15.05 -60.86
CA ALA A 467 31.98 -14.13 -61.54
C ALA A 467 31.15 -14.84 -62.63
N THR A 468 31.79 -15.78 -63.34
CA THR A 468 31.20 -16.70 -64.31
C THR A 468 31.68 -18.13 -63.99
N PRO A 469 31.20 -19.19 -64.66
CA PRO A 469 31.69 -20.56 -64.41
C PRO A 469 33.20 -20.76 -64.63
N ASP A 470 33.83 -19.91 -65.44
CA ASP A 470 35.23 -20.02 -65.87
C ASP A 470 36.13 -18.84 -65.43
N THR A 471 35.55 -17.72 -64.98
CA THR A 471 36.32 -16.51 -64.63
C THR A 471 36.04 -16.05 -63.19
N CYS A 472 37.09 -15.79 -62.41
CA CYS A 472 36.96 -15.35 -61.02
C CYS A 472 36.71 -13.84 -60.87
N THR A 473 36.12 -13.44 -59.73
CA THR A 473 35.76 -12.04 -59.45
C THR A 473 36.98 -11.11 -59.35
N LEU A 474 38.14 -11.62 -58.95
CA LEU A 474 39.38 -10.83 -58.91
C LEU A 474 39.89 -10.49 -60.31
N CYS A 475 39.84 -11.44 -61.25
CA CYS A 475 40.22 -11.19 -62.64
C CYS A 475 39.31 -10.14 -63.29
N VAL A 476 38.00 -10.22 -63.01
CA VAL A 476 37.03 -9.22 -63.50
C VAL A 476 37.29 -7.85 -62.88
N ALA A 477 37.64 -7.77 -61.60
CA ALA A 477 37.81 -6.50 -60.89
C ALA A 477 39.16 -5.81 -61.12
N MET A 478 40.25 -6.58 -61.25
CA MET A 478 41.62 -6.07 -61.18
C MET A 478 42.55 -6.60 -62.29
N GLY A 479 42.06 -7.46 -63.19
CA GLY A 479 42.87 -8.08 -64.23
C GLY A 479 43.61 -9.35 -63.79
N ALA A 480 44.05 -10.16 -64.76
CA ALA A 480 44.63 -11.49 -64.51
C ALA A 480 45.97 -11.43 -63.76
N GLU A 481 46.87 -10.52 -64.13
CA GLU A 481 48.20 -10.39 -63.52
C GLU A 481 48.13 -10.05 -62.02
N ILE A 482 47.29 -9.07 -61.66
CA ILE A 482 47.09 -8.67 -60.27
C ILE A 482 46.38 -9.80 -59.50
N ALA A 483 45.42 -10.48 -60.11
CA ALA A 483 44.75 -11.63 -59.48
C ALA A 483 45.71 -12.80 -59.20
N MET A 484 46.69 -13.06 -60.08
CA MET A 484 47.74 -14.06 -59.85
C MET A 484 48.61 -13.67 -58.65
N ALA A 485 49.09 -12.43 -58.58
CA ALA A 485 49.90 -11.95 -57.47
C ALA A 485 49.16 -12.02 -56.11
N TYR A 486 47.86 -11.67 -56.09
CA TYR A 486 47.03 -11.73 -54.89
C TYR A 486 46.80 -13.15 -54.37
N LYS A 487 46.71 -14.14 -55.26
CA LYS A 487 46.44 -15.54 -54.91
C LYS A 487 47.71 -16.33 -54.57
N ALA A 488 48.81 -16.04 -55.26
CA ALA A 488 50.11 -16.68 -55.01
C ALA A 488 50.66 -16.41 -53.59
N ALA A 489 50.26 -15.29 -52.97
CA ALA A 489 50.71 -14.90 -51.64
C ALA A 489 50.01 -15.65 -50.47
N VAL A 490 49.02 -16.53 -50.74
CA VAL A 490 48.12 -17.07 -49.69
C VAL A 490 47.69 -18.52 -49.93
N GLU A 491 48.47 -19.31 -50.65
CA GLU A 491 48.08 -20.71 -50.93
C GLU A 491 47.79 -21.50 -49.65
N VAL A 492 46.51 -21.87 -49.47
CA VAL A 492 46.07 -22.86 -48.49
C VAL A 492 46.52 -24.22 -49.03
N SER A 493 47.33 -24.94 -48.25
CA SER A 493 48.16 -26.06 -48.70
C SER A 493 47.43 -27.27 -49.28
N ASP A 494 46.13 -27.40 -49.05
CA ASP A 494 45.34 -28.57 -49.46
C ASP A 494 44.57 -28.37 -50.77
N GLY A 495 44.46 -27.15 -51.30
CA GLY A 495 43.68 -26.85 -52.52
C GLY A 495 42.15 -27.04 -52.40
N PHE A 496 41.67 -27.58 -51.28
CA PHE A 496 40.26 -27.92 -51.02
C PHE A 496 39.68 -27.14 -49.84
N SER A 497 40.41 -26.18 -49.27
CA SER A 497 39.93 -25.34 -48.17
C SER A 497 40.07 -23.85 -48.46
N SER A 498 39.25 -23.03 -47.79
CA SER A 498 39.29 -21.56 -47.85
C SER A 498 39.01 -20.97 -46.47
N HIS A 499 39.58 -19.80 -46.20
CA HIS A 499 39.06 -18.95 -45.13
C HIS A 499 37.68 -18.43 -45.53
N MET A 500 36.69 -18.55 -44.64
CA MET A 500 35.30 -18.16 -44.90
C MET A 500 34.87 -17.08 -43.92
N VAL A 501 33.99 -16.18 -44.35
CA VAL A 501 33.33 -15.19 -43.50
C VAL A 501 31.90 -14.92 -43.98
N GLU A 502 31.08 -14.32 -43.13
CA GLU A 502 29.72 -13.90 -43.48
C GLU A 502 29.68 -12.46 -44.02
N CYS A 503 28.97 -12.23 -45.11
CA CYS A 503 28.71 -10.89 -45.62
C CYS A 503 27.65 -10.15 -44.79
N ARG A 504 28.00 -8.96 -44.27
CA ARG A 504 27.11 -8.11 -43.43
C ARG A 504 25.79 -7.66 -44.05
N GLU A 505 25.67 -7.66 -45.38
CA GLU A 505 24.50 -7.11 -46.09
C GLU A 505 23.57 -8.21 -46.61
N CYS A 506 24.08 -9.42 -46.83
CA CYS A 506 23.29 -10.47 -47.44
C CYS A 506 23.38 -11.81 -46.74
N HIS A 507 24.10 -11.87 -45.63
CA HIS A 507 24.24 -13.04 -44.76
C HIS A 507 24.78 -14.30 -45.46
N GLY A 508 25.34 -14.13 -46.66
CA GLY A 508 25.95 -15.19 -47.43
C GLY A 508 27.40 -15.41 -47.01
N LEU A 509 27.75 -16.67 -46.74
CA LEU A 509 29.12 -17.12 -46.56
C LEU A 509 29.89 -17.00 -47.88
N TYR A 510 31.09 -16.43 -47.79
CA TYR A 510 32.00 -16.29 -48.93
C TYR A 510 33.46 -16.44 -48.50
N ALA A 511 34.28 -16.88 -49.45
CA ALA A 511 35.70 -17.08 -49.22
C ALA A 511 36.47 -15.75 -49.19
N VAL A 512 37.50 -15.70 -48.35
CA VAL A 512 38.44 -14.60 -48.24
C VAL A 512 39.81 -15.10 -48.65
N ILE A 513 40.44 -14.42 -49.59
CA ILE A 513 41.78 -14.78 -50.07
C ILE A 513 42.84 -14.18 -49.15
N ARG A 514 42.77 -12.87 -48.86
CA ARG A 514 43.70 -12.15 -47.97
C ARG A 514 43.01 -11.77 -46.66
N THR A 515 43.15 -12.61 -45.64
CA THR A 515 42.54 -12.40 -44.32
C THR A 515 43.22 -11.26 -43.54
N ASP A 516 44.51 -11.03 -43.79
CA ASP A 516 45.33 -9.93 -43.27
C ASP A 516 44.84 -8.56 -43.75
N LEU A 517 44.30 -8.49 -44.97
CA LEU A 517 43.75 -7.25 -45.54
C LEU A 517 42.28 -7.00 -45.14
N LEU A 518 41.62 -7.96 -44.47
CA LEU A 518 40.23 -7.84 -44.01
C LEU A 518 40.18 -7.20 -42.61
N ASN A 519 40.24 -5.87 -42.58
CA ASN A 519 40.21 -5.02 -41.38
C ASN A 519 38.88 -4.26 -41.17
N VAL A 520 37.88 -4.51 -42.01
CA VAL A 520 36.54 -3.91 -41.93
C VAL A 520 35.46 -4.99 -41.94
N ALA A 521 34.22 -4.61 -41.58
CA ALA A 521 33.07 -5.51 -41.61
C ALA A 521 32.94 -6.22 -42.97
N PRO A 522 32.91 -7.57 -43.01
CA PRO A 522 33.03 -8.31 -44.27
C PRO A 522 31.86 -8.05 -45.23
N LYS A 523 32.20 -7.87 -46.50
CA LYS A 523 31.23 -7.60 -47.57
C LYS A 523 31.66 -8.34 -48.84
N CYS A 524 30.79 -9.21 -49.35
CA CYS A 524 31.10 -10.01 -50.54
C CYS A 524 31.21 -9.13 -51.80
N TYR A 525 31.90 -9.65 -52.82
CA TYR A 525 32.13 -8.96 -54.10
C TYR A 525 30.84 -8.35 -54.67
N TYR A 526 29.77 -9.14 -54.81
CA TYR A 526 28.52 -8.68 -55.43
C TYR A 526 27.81 -7.57 -54.64
N CYS A 527 27.85 -7.61 -53.30
CA CYS A 527 27.29 -6.52 -52.49
C CYS A 527 28.16 -5.27 -52.61
N ARG A 528 29.49 -5.44 -52.72
CA ARG A 528 30.45 -4.35 -52.82
C ARG A 528 30.34 -3.62 -54.16
N THR A 529 30.09 -4.35 -55.25
CA THR A 529 29.96 -3.81 -56.61
C THR A 529 28.53 -3.49 -57.04
N ARG A 530 27.52 -3.87 -56.23
CA ARG A 530 26.09 -3.80 -56.60
C ARG A 530 25.79 -4.43 -57.96
N SER A 531 26.46 -5.54 -58.26
CA SER A 531 26.36 -6.22 -59.56
C SER A 531 24.93 -6.71 -59.84
N GLU A 532 24.41 -6.41 -61.03
CA GLU A 532 23.11 -6.90 -61.51
C GLU A 532 23.11 -8.42 -61.79
N ALA A 533 24.27 -8.98 -62.16
CA ALA A 533 24.48 -10.40 -62.44
C ALA A 533 24.74 -11.25 -61.18
N ARG A 534 24.12 -10.90 -60.05
CA ARG A 534 24.36 -11.52 -58.75
C ARG A 534 23.73 -12.93 -58.67
N PRO A 535 24.50 -13.99 -58.34
CA PRO A 535 23.95 -15.33 -58.17
C PRO A 535 22.94 -15.39 -57.00
N PRO A 536 21.88 -16.23 -57.08
CA PRO A 536 20.94 -16.42 -55.98
C PRO A 536 21.62 -16.94 -54.72
N LEU A 537 21.03 -16.64 -53.57
CA LEU A 537 21.49 -17.14 -52.27
C LEU A 537 20.84 -18.49 -52.02
N PHE A 538 21.64 -19.50 -51.66
CA PHE A 538 21.13 -20.83 -51.33
C PHE A 538 21.33 -21.08 -49.85
N GLU A 539 20.27 -21.48 -49.16
CA GLU A 539 20.30 -21.87 -47.76
C GLU A 539 20.39 -23.39 -47.64
N CYS A 540 21.22 -23.86 -46.71
CA CYS A 540 21.29 -25.28 -46.40
C CYS A 540 20.10 -25.74 -45.56
N ASN A 541 19.48 -26.86 -45.94
CA ASN A 541 18.37 -27.46 -45.17
C ASN A 541 18.78 -27.96 -43.77
N GLY A 542 20.07 -28.14 -43.50
CA GLY A 542 20.58 -28.70 -42.25
C GLY A 542 21.24 -27.70 -41.30
N CYS A 543 22.04 -26.77 -41.83
CA CYS A 543 22.84 -25.79 -41.05
C CYS A 543 22.24 -24.37 -41.14
N LEU A 544 21.20 -24.17 -41.95
CA LEU A 544 20.54 -22.89 -42.31
C LEU A 544 21.46 -21.75 -42.79
N ASN A 545 22.78 -21.98 -42.89
CA ASN A 545 23.72 -21.04 -43.48
C ASN A 545 23.44 -20.83 -44.96
N ALA A 546 23.58 -19.58 -45.37
CA ALA A 546 23.35 -19.15 -46.73
C ALA A 546 24.67 -18.97 -47.47
N SER A 547 24.75 -19.35 -48.74
CA SER A 547 25.98 -19.18 -49.55
C SER A 547 25.66 -18.81 -51.00
N ARG A 548 26.65 -18.25 -51.70
CA ARG A 548 26.52 -17.87 -53.13
C ARG A 548 27.46 -18.72 -53.98
N GLY A 549 26.98 -19.13 -55.15
CA GLY A 549 27.78 -19.82 -56.16
C GLY A 549 27.08 -19.83 -57.52
N THR A 550 27.88 -19.78 -58.59
CA THR A 550 27.42 -19.73 -59.98
C THR A 550 27.15 -21.11 -60.59
N LEU A 551 27.63 -22.19 -59.96
CA LEU A 551 27.56 -23.56 -60.50
C LEU A 551 26.45 -24.40 -59.83
N PRO A 552 25.79 -25.32 -60.55
CA PRO A 552 24.77 -26.23 -60.00
C PRO A 552 25.27 -27.07 -58.82
N GLN A 553 26.57 -27.41 -58.80
CA GLN A 553 27.25 -28.17 -57.74
C GLN A 553 27.32 -27.41 -56.41
N ALA A 554 27.13 -26.09 -56.40
CA ALA A 554 27.00 -25.31 -55.17
C ALA A 554 25.68 -25.59 -54.43
N ARG A 555 24.70 -26.24 -55.07
CA ARG A 555 23.34 -26.42 -54.53
C ARG A 555 23.19 -27.56 -53.50
N GLN A 556 24.17 -28.44 -53.34
CA GLN A 556 23.94 -29.72 -52.64
C GLN A 556 24.74 -29.94 -51.34
N VAL A 557 25.73 -29.12 -50.97
CA VAL A 557 26.56 -29.37 -49.77
C VAL A 557 26.84 -28.10 -48.98
N CYS A 558 26.36 -28.02 -47.71
CA CYS A 558 26.79 -27.00 -46.75
C CYS A 558 28.21 -27.29 -46.28
N ARG A 559 29.14 -26.41 -46.64
CA ARG A 559 30.58 -26.63 -46.54
C ARG A 559 31.14 -26.51 -45.12
N VAL A 560 30.39 -25.87 -44.24
CA VAL A 560 30.64 -25.79 -42.79
C VAL A 560 30.19 -27.08 -42.09
N ARG A 561 29.37 -27.92 -42.73
CA ARG A 561 28.68 -29.04 -42.07
C ARG A 561 29.50 -30.33 -42.00
N HIS A 562 30.63 -30.45 -42.69
CA HIS A 562 31.14 -31.79 -42.96
C HIS A 562 31.75 -32.51 -41.74
N ASP A 563 32.09 -31.82 -40.64
CA ASP A 563 32.64 -32.48 -39.45
C ASP A 563 32.05 -32.07 -38.07
N THR A 564 31.37 -30.92 -37.91
CA THR A 564 31.07 -30.43 -36.55
C THR A 564 29.59 -30.32 -36.15
N GLY A 565 28.63 -30.30 -37.09
CA GLY A 565 27.21 -30.14 -36.72
C GLY A 565 26.91 -28.87 -35.92
N GLU A 566 27.82 -27.89 -35.92
CA GLU A 566 27.77 -26.73 -35.03
C GLU A 566 26.68 -25.75 -35.50
N SER A 567 25.63 -25.60 -34.67
CA SER A 567 24.87 -24.36 -34.59
C SER A 567 25.69 -23.34 -33.79
N ALA A 568 25.59 -22.06 -34.15
CA ALA A 568 26.01 -21.02 -33.21
C ALA A 568 24.85 -20.75 -32.28
N ASN A 569 25.05 -21.02 -30.98
CA ASN A 569 24.13 -20.56 -29.95
C ASN A 569 24.32 -19.05 -29.81
N ASP A 570 23.32 -18.28 -30.19
CA ASP A 570 23.28 -16.85 -30.00
C ASP A 570 22.19 -16.48 -29.00
N ARG A 571 22.47 -15.51 -28.14
CA ARG A 571 21.54 -15.08 -27.10
C ARG A 571 20.80 -13.86 -27.61
N ILE A 572 19.53 -14.01 -27.92
CA ILE A 572 18.72 -12.87 -28.37
C ILE A 572 17.91 -12.38 -27.20
N VAL A 573 18.01 -11.08 -26.91
CA VAL A 573 17.01 -10.40 -26.08
C VAL A 573 15.69 -10.42 -26.84
N ALA A 574 14.64 -10.98 -26.25
CA ALA A 574 13.29 -11.11 -26.81
C ALA A 574 12.61 -9.73 -26.99
N THR A 575 13.24 -8.79 -27.69
CA THR A 575 12.76 -7.43 -27.87
C THR A 575 11.47 -7.38 -28.71
N GLY A 576 10.83 -6.21 -28.71
CA GLY A 576 9.68 -5.94 -29.58
C GLY A 576 9.92 -6.19 -31.07
N GLU A 577 11.18 -6.31 -31.52
CA GLU A 577 11.51 -6.71 -32.90
C GLU A 577 11.23 -8.20 -33.19
N THR A 578 11.44 -9.09 -32.21
CA THR A 578 11.17 -10.53 -32.34
C THR A 578 9.68 -10.83 -32.19
N CYS A 579 8.99 -10.14 -31.27
CA CYS A 579 7.54 -10.30 -31.07
C CYS A 579 6.70 -9.58 -32.14
N GLY A 580 7.15 -8.42 -32.65
CA GLY A 580 6.40 -7.60 -33.60
C GLY A 580 6.53 -8.00 -35.08
N LYS A 581 7.49 -8.87 -35.42
CA LYS A 581 7.73 -9.34 -36.80
C LYS A 581 7.19 -10.75 -37.06
N GLN A 582 6.51 -11.39 -36.11
CA GLN A 582 6.09 -12.80 -36.24
C GLN A 582 4.59 -12.97 -36.57
N PRO A 583 4.27 -13.57 -37.73
CA PRO A 583 2.89 -13.85 -38.16
C PRO A 583 2.16 -14.92 -37.32
N ASP A 584 2.86 -15.82 -36.64
CA ASP A 584 2.23 -17.01 -36.01
C ASP A 584 1.93 -16.85 -34.51
N ALA A 585 2.43 -15.79 -33.88
CA ALA A 585 1.95 -15.40 -32.54
C ALA A 585 0.48 -14.93 -32.57
N ARG A 586 -0.06 -14.60 -33.76
CA ARG A 586 -1.42 -14.08 -33.98
C ARG A 586 -2.54 -14.95 -33.40
N GLY A 587 -2.44 -16.27 -33.58
CA GLY A 587 -3.47 -17.22 -33.14
C GLY A 587 -3.52 -17.38 -31.61
N GLY A 588 -2.36 -17.36 -30.95
CA GLY A 588 -2.28 -17.46 -29.49
C GLY A 588 -2.78 -16.21 -28.75
N PHE A 589 -2.76 -15.03 -29.40
CA PHE A 589 -3.19 -13.76 -28.82
C PHE A 589 -4.58 -13.29 -29.27
N GLY A 590 -5.22 -13.94 -30.25
CA GLY A 590 -6.60 -13.67 -30.67
C GLY A 590 -6.77 -12.49 -31.63
N TRP A 591 -5.72 -12.10 -32.36
CA TRP A 591 -5.77 -11.01 -33.35
C TRP A 591 -6.24 -11.49 -34.73
N THR A 592 -7.16 -10.75 -35.34
CA THR A 592 -7.78 -11.07 -36.64
C THR A 592 -7.05 -10.47 -37.85
N SER A 593 -6.19 -9.45 -37.67
CA SER A 593 -5.45 -8.78 -38.75
C SER A 593 -3.97 -8.48 -38.41
N ASP A 594 -3.11 -8.40 -39.45
CA ASP A 594 -1.67 -8.09 -39.32
C ASP A 594 -1.39 -6.63 -38.90
N ALA A 595 -2.28 -5.71 -39.28
CA ALA A 595 -2.16 -4.30 -38.93
C ALA A 595 -2.42 -4.07 -37.43
N ASP A 596 -3.44 -4.73 -36.88
CA ASP A 596 -3.82 -4.60 -35.47
C ASP A 596 -2.78 -5.24 -34.55
N ALA A 597 -2.22 -6.39 -34.94
CA ALA A 597 -1.13 -7.04 -34.21
C ALA A 597 0.12 -6.14 -34.11
N LYS A 598 0.55 -5.55 -35.23
CA LYS A 598 1.71 -4.63 -35.26
C LYS A 598 1.46 -3.38 -34.44
N ALA A 599 0.26 -2.79 -34.55
CA ALA A 599 -0.13 -1.61 -33.78
C ALA A 599 -0.17 -1.91 -32.28
N PHE A 600 -0.74 -3.05 -31.87
CA PHE A 600 -0.79 -3.46 -30.46
C PHE A 600 0.60 -3.67 -29.87
N VAL A 601 1.48 -4.37 -30.58
CA VAL A 601 2.87 -4.59 -30.12
C VAL A 601 3.61 -3.26 -29.97
N ALA A 602 3.45 -2.34 -30.94
CA ALA A 602 4.02 -1.00 -30.86
C ALA A 602 3.49 -0.22 -29.65
N MET A 603 2.18 -0.29 -29.37
CA MET A 603 1.56 0.31 -28.18
C MET A 603 2.10 -0.31 -26.89
N ALA A 604 2.12 -1.64 -26.79
CA ALA A 604 2.54 -2.37 -25.60
C ALA A 604 3.98 -2.05 -25.20
N PHE A 605 4.90 -1.92 -26.16
CA PHE A 605 6.30 -1.58 -25.91
C PHE A 605 6.62 -0.09 -25.85
N ASN A 606 5.63 0.78 -26.09
CA ASN A 606 5.83 2.22 -25.97
C ASN A 606 5.97 2.64 -24.49
N ARG A 607 7.20 2.94 -24.07
CA ARG A 607 7.52 3.37 -22.70
C ARG A 607 6.88 4.70 -22.29
N GLN A 608 6.41 5.52 -23.24
CA GLN A 608 5.73 6.79 -22.96
C GLN A 608 4.23 6.61 -22.62
N LEU A 609 3.69 5.41 -22.87
CA LEU A 609 2.30 5.04 -22.56
C LEU A 609 2.25 4.24 -21.25
N ASN A 610 1.78 4.91 -20.19
CA ASN A 610 1.37 4.23 -18.95
C ASN A 610 0.01 3.53 -19.14
N TYR A 611 -0.39 2.68 -18.19
CA TYR A 611 -1.65 1.93 -18.28
C TYR A 611 -2.89 2.83 -18.40
N PHE A 612 -2.88 3.97 -17.71
CA PHE A 612 -3.95 4.96 -17.81
C PHE A 612 -4.11 5.50 -19.24
N LYS A 613 -3.01 5.92 -19.88
CA LYS A 613 -3.02 6.39 -21.28
C LYS A 613 -3.40 5.28 -22.25
N MET A 614 -2.90 4.05 -22.04
CA MET A 614 -3.29 2.92 -22.89
C MET A 614 -4.79 2.63 -22.80
N PHE A 615 -5.35 2.61 -21.59
CA PHE A 615 -6.77 2.33 -21.37
C PHE A 615 -7.67 3.43 -21.92
N THR A 616 -7.27 4.71 -21.82
CA THR A 616 -8.10 5.86 -22.23
C THR A 616 -7.92 6.28 -23.68
N GLN A 617 -6.71 6.19 -24.25
CA GLN A 617 -6.37 6.70 -25.59
C GLN A 617 -6.25 5.60 -26.64
N GLN A 618 -6.08 4.34 -26.24
CA GLN A 618 -5.87 3.19 -27.14
C GLN A 618 -6.78 2.02 -26.77
N HIS A 619 -7.96 2.31 -26.21
CA HIS A 619 -8.91 1.32 -25.69
C HIS A 619 -9.26 0.24 -26.72
N ASP A 620 -9.67 0.66 -27.92
CA ASP A 620 -10.10 -0.26 -28.97
C ASP A 620 -8.97 -1.20 -29.40
N LEU A 621 -7.75 -0.67 -29.50
CA LEU A 621 -6.57 -1.47 -29.81
C LEU A 621 -6.24 -2.44 -28.67
N LEU A 622 -6.32 -1.99 -27.41
CA LEU A 622 -6.05 -2.79 -26.21
C LEU A 622 -6.98 -4.01 -26.10
N PHE A 623 -8.25 -3.86 -26.52
CA PHE A 623 -9.29 -4.90 -26.44
C PHE A 623 -9.69 -5.48 -27.81
N SER A 624 -8.95 -5.20 -28.87
CA SER A 624 -9.19 -5.70 -30.24
C SER A 624 -9.07 -7.23 -30.40
N ALA A 625 -8.41 -7.90 -29.45
CA ALA A 625 -8.24 -9.36 -29.45
C ALA A 625 -9.48 -10.07 -28.88
N ALA A 626 -10.14 -10.90 -29.71
CA ALA A 626 -11.30 -11.67 -29.25
C ALA A 626 -10.88 -12.80 -28.30
N PRO A 627 -11.45 -12.88 -27.08
CA PRO A 627 -11.20 -13.98 -26.15
C PRO A 627 -11.94 -15.24 -26.63
N GLY A 628 -11.33 -15.98 -27.57
CA GLY A 628 -11.94 -17.22 -28.08
C GLY A 628 -11.21 -17.92 -29.22
N ALA A 629 -10.24 -17.30 -29.88
CA ALA A 629 -9.53 -17.90 -31.02
C ALA A 629 -8.29 -18.74 -30.63
N ALA A 630 -8.12 -19.08 -29.35
CA ALA A 630 -7.09 -20.00 -28.88
C ALA A 630 -7.51 -21.45 -29.21
N GLY A 631 -7.42 -21.83 -30.49
CA GLY A 631 -7.78 -23.17 -30.93
C GLY A 631 -7.72 -23.43 -32.44
N ALA A 632 -7.47 -22.42 -33.28
CA ALA A 632 -7.21 -22.67 -34.69
C ALA A 632 -5.73 -23.06 -34.86
N GLU A 633 -5.46 -24.36 -35.00
CA GLU A 633 -4.19 -24.89 -35.49
C GLU A 633 -3.88 -24.26 -36.86
N SER A 634 -3.15 -23.15 -36.87
CA SER A 634 -2.60 -22.58 -38.08
C SER A 634 -1.46 -23.47 -38.54
N SER A 635 -1.73 -24.34 -39.51
CA SER A 635 -0.76 -25.28 -40.12
C SER A 635 0.24 -24.58 -41.05
N VAL A 636 0.68 -23.37 -40.74
CA VAL A 636 1.67 -22.62 -41.52
C VAL A 636 3.03 -22.76 -40.83
N ALA A 637 4.05 -23.12 -41.60
CA ALA A 637 5.40 -23.32 -41.09
C ALA A 637 5.97 -22.02 -40.49
N THR A 638 6.10 -21.99 -39.16
CA THR A 638 6.65 -20.83 -38.43
C THR A 638 8.08 -20.58 -38.81
N THR A 639 8.34 -19.43 -39.43
CA THR A 639 9.69 -18.98 -39.78
C THR A 639 10.07 -17.79 -38.90
N ILE A 640 11.09 -17.98 -38.04
CA ILE A 640 11.64 -16.92 -37.18
C ILE A 640 12.97 -16.46 -37.79
N VAL A 641 13.13 -15.15 -37.99
CA VAL A 641 14.35 -14.53 -38.52
C VAL A 641 14.96 -13.59 -37.50
N VAL A 642 16.25 -13.76 -37.20
CA VAL A 642 17.00 -12.93 -36.26
C VAL A 642 18.31 -12.51 -36.91
N GLN A 643 18.60 -11.21 -36.88
CA GLN A 643 19.78 -10.61 -37.54
C GLN A 643 19.89 -11.03 -39.02
N GLY A 644 18.77 -11.27 -39.69
CA GLY A 644 18.72 -11.69 -41.10
C GLY A 644 18.89 -13.21 -41.35
N LYS A 645 19.07 -14.04 -40.30
CA LYS A 645 19.17 -15.51 -40.40
C LYS A 645 17.95 -16.22 -39.86
N ARG A 646 17.63 -17.39 -40.42
CA ARG A 646 16.55 -18.25 -39.91
C ARG A 646 17.01 -19.07 -38.70
N VAL A 647 16.12 -19.17 -37.71
CA VAL A 647 16.32 -20.01 -36.52
C VAL A 647 16.01 -21.48 -36.85
N HIS A 648 16.81 -22.40 -36.31
CA HIS A 648 16.66 -23.84 -36.53
C HIS A 648 15.33 -24.42 -36.00
N ASP A 649 15.04 -24.23 -34.71
CA ASP A 649 13.80 -24.70 -34.07
C ASP A 649 12.82 -23.54 -33.83
N ALA A 650 12.32 -22.97 -34.92
CA ALA A 650 11.38 -21.85 -34.85
C ALA A 650 10.07 -22.20 -34.11
N ALA A 651 9.62 -23.46 -34.18
CA ALA A 651 8.42 -23.92 -33.48
C ALA A 651 8.67 -24.06 -31.97
N GLY A 652 9.76 -24.69 -31.54
CA GLY A 652 10.12 -24.81 -30.12
C GLY A 652 10.42 -23.46 -29.48
N VAL A 653 11.07 -22.54 -30.19
CA VAL A 653 11.28 -21.15 -29.71
C VAL A 653 9.96 -20.41 -29.54
N ARG A 654 9.02 -20.56 -30.48
CA ARG A 654 7.65 -19.99 -30.36
C ARG A 654 6.93 -20.58 -29.15
N ASP A 655 6.95 -21.89 -28.99
CA ASP A 655 6.25 -22.58 -27.89
C ASP A 655 6.88 -22.22 -26.54
N ALA A 656 8.20 -22.07 -26.46
CA ALA A 656 8.92 -21.58 -25.29
C ALA A 656 8.58 -20.11 -24.96
N LEU A 657 8.48 -19.24 -25.97
CA LEU A 657 8.03 -17.84 -25.79
C LEU A 657 6.57 -17.77 -25.37
N GLN A 658 5.69 -18.55 -26.00
CA GLN A 658 4.26 -18.61 -25.66
C GLN A 658 4.06 -19.14 -24.25
N GLN A 659 4.77 -20.20 -23.87
CA GLN A 659 4.78 -20.68 -22.49
C GLN A 659 5.27 -19.56 -21.57
N THR A 660 6.42 -18.94 -21.82
CA THR A 660 6.96 -17.88 -20.96
C THR A 660 5.99 -16.70 -20.79
N ILE A 661 5.37 -16.23 -21.88
CA ILE A 661 4.48 -15.06 -21.90
C ILE A 661 3.07 -15.37 -21.37
N LEU A 662 2.52 -16.56 -21.61
CA LEU A 662 1.14 -16.92 -21.24
C LEU A 662 1.03 -17.78 -19.98
N SER A 663 1.99 -18.67 -19.70
CA SER A 663 1.89 -19.66 -18.61
C SER A 663 3.12 -19.73 -17.68
N GLY A 664 4.25 -19.12 -18.06
CA GLY A 664 5.57 -19.28 -17.46
C GLY A 664 5.79 -18.45 -16.21
N SER A 665 4.85 -18.49 -15.27
CA SER A 665 5.11 -17.96 -13.95
C SER A 665 5.90 -18.98 -13.14
N LEU A 666 7.23 -19.01 -13.33
CA LEU A 666 8.16 -19.62 -12.36
C LEU A 666 8.31 -18.74 -11.11
N GLN A 667 7.54 -17.67 -11.00
CA GLN A 667 7.47 -16.77 -9.87
C GLN A 667 6.03 -16.67 -9.36
N ASP A 668 5.88 -16.46 -8.06
CA ASP A 668 4.60 -16.17 -7.40
C ASP A 668 4.87 -15.19 -6.25
N VAL A 669 3.83 -14.75 -5.54
CA VAL A 669 3.95 -13.75 -4.48
C VAL A 669 4.03 -14.40 -3.11
N CYS A 670 4.87 -13.85 -2.24
CA CYS A 670 4.79 -14.14 -0.82
C CYS A 670 3.54 -13.47 -0.24
N TYR A 671 2.59 -14.25 0.30
CA TYR A 671 1.35 -13.71 0.89
C TYR A 671 1.55 -12.99 2.24
N LEU A 672 2.78 -12.75 2.69
CA LEU A 672 3.08 -11.93 3.88
C LEU A 672 3.67 -10.56 3.50
N CYS A 673 4.66 -10.51 2.59
CA CYS A 673 5.27 -9.24 2.16
C CYS A 673 4.76 -8.71 0.81
N PHE A 674 4.01 -9.51 0.06
CA PHE A 674 3.51 -9.20 -1.28
C PHE A 674 4.58 -8.97 -2.37
N ASP A 675 5.85 -9.30 -2.10
CA ASP A 675 6.91 -9.32 -3.11
C ASP A 675 6.86 -10.59 -3.98
N GLU A 676 7.36 -10.47 -5.20
CA GLU A 676 7.45 -11.54 -6.20
C GLU A 676 8.75 -12.35 -6.02
N PHE A 677 8.64 -13.67 -5.90
CA PHE A 677 9.74 -14.62 -5.73
C PHE A 677 9.62 -15.77 -6.71
N SER A 678 10.71 -16.49 -6.98
CA SER A 678 10.64 -17.76 -7.72
C SER A 678 9.85 -18.81 -6.93
N LEU A 679 9.11 -19.68 -7.62
CA LEU A 679 8.33 -20.76 -7.02
C LEU A 679 9.17 -21.66 -6.10
N PRO A 680 10.44 -22.02 -6.42
CA PRO A 680 11.29 -22.77 -5.50
C PRO A 680 11.69 -21.99 -4.23
N ALA A 681 11.69 -20.65 -4.28
CA ALA A 681 11.95 -19.79 -3.12
C ALA A 681 10.72 -19.60 -2.22
N LEU A 682 9.57 -20.14 -2.61
CA LEU A 682 8.32 -20.08 -1.86
C LEU A 682 7.96 -21.43 -1.24
N GLU A 683 7.64 -21.39 0.04
CA GLU A 683 7.29 -22.57 0.83
C GLU A 683 5.84 -22.49 1.30
N SER A 684 5.26 -23.64 1.69
CA SER A 684 3.95 -23.64 2.34
C SER A 684 4.07 -22.97 3.72
N ALA A 685 3.16 -22.04 4.04
CA ALA A 685 3.24 -21.27 5.27
C ALA A 685 3.29 -22.12 6.56
N CYS A 686 2.71 -23.32 6.55
CA CYS A 686 2.70 -24.23 7.70
C CYS A 686 2.92 -25.70 7.32
N GLY A 687 3.16 -26.00 6.04
CA GLY A 687 3.31 -27.37 5.52
C GLY A 687 1.99 -28.14 5.35
N ARG A 688 0.84 -27.51 5.67
CA ARG A 688 -0.51 -28.08 5.49
C ARG A 688 -1.39 -27.27 4.54
N CYS A 689 -1.27 -25.94 4.54
CA CYS A 689 -2.05 -25.07 3.66
C CYS A 689 -1.37 -24.87 2.30
N THR A 690 -2.17 -24.49 1.30
CA THR A 690 -1.69 -24.17 -0.05
C THR A 690 -1.04 -22.79 -0.14
N THR A 691 -1.28 -21.90 0.83
CA THR A 691 -0.73 -20.54 0.87
C THR A 691 0.80 -20.53 0.89
N LYS A 692 1.39 -19.71 0.02
CA LYS A 692 2.83 -19.63 -0.24
C LYS A 692 3.48 -18.42 0.42
N THR A 693 4.67 -18.60 0.97
CA THR A 693 5.42 -17.56 1.68
C THR A 693 6.92 -17.71 1.47
N CYS A 694 7.65 -16.60 1.42
CA CYS A 694 9.11 -16.63 1.38
C CYS A 694 9.69 -17.01 2.75
N ALA A 695 10.88 -17.62 2.75
CA ALA A 695 11.56 -18.03 3.97
C ALA A 695 11.81 -16.87 4.96
N PRO A 696 12.24 -15.65 4.54
CA PRO A 696 12.43 -14.53 5.47
C PRO A 696 11.17 -14.16 6.26
N CYS A 697 10.00 -14.16 5.62
CA CYS A 697 8.74 -13.86 6.30
C CYS A 697 8.35 -14.95 7.31
N LEU A 698 8.62 -16.22 7.01
CA LEU A 698 8.39 -17.32 7.96
C LEU A 698 9.36 -17.29 9.13
N SER A 699 10.64 -16.96 8.89
CA SER A 699 11.63 -16.75 9.94
C SER A 699 11.21 -15.61 10.87
N ARG A 700 10.67 -14.51 10.34
CA ARG A 700 10.11 -13.42 11.16
C ARG A 700 8.87 -13.87 11.92
N TRP A 701 7.91 -14.51 11.24
CA TRP A 701 6.63 -14.90 11.85
C TRP A 701 6.81 -15.87 13.02
N TYR A 702 7.46 -17.01 12.77
CA TYR A 702 7.68 -18.01 13.81
C TYR A 702 8.80 -17.61 14.76
N GLY A 703 9.84 -16.92 14.27
CA GLY A 703 10.99 -16.50 15.07
C GLY A 703 10.72 -15.31 16.01
N ASP A 704 9.59 -14.61 15.88
CA ASP A 704 9.15 -13.61 16.87
C ASP A 704 8.89 -14.23 18.25
N VAL A 705 8.55 -15.51 18.31
CA VAL A 705 8.34 -16.23 19.58
C VAL A 705 9.69 -16.62 20.18
N GLN A 706 10.16 -15.88 21.18
CA GLN A 706 11.48 -16.09 21.80
C GLN A 706 11.39 -16.21 23.32
N PRO A 707 12.27 -17.03 23.95
CA PRO A 707 12.42 -17.05 25.39
C PRO A 707 12.74 -15.67 25.95
N GLY A 708 12.13 -15.31 27.08
CA GLY A 708 12.29 -14.03 27.76
C GLY A 708 11.46 -12.88 27.18
N LYS A 709 10.73 -13.10 26.09
CA LYS A 709 9.94 -12.06 25.40
C LYS A 709 8.44 -12.29 25.49
N LEU A 710 7.68 -11.28 25.07
CA LEU A 710 6.24 -11.35 24.83
C LEU A 710 5.94 -12.48 23.81
N VAL A 711 4.98 -13.33 24.13
CA VAL A 711 4.47 -14.38 23.24
C VAL A 711 3.11 -13.96 22.73
N VAL A 712 3.00 -13.88 21.40
CA VAL A 712 1.73 -13.64 20.72
C VAL A 712 1.17 -14.98 20.25
N ALA A 713 -0.01 -15.34 20.75
CA ALA A 713 -0.66 -16.63 20.46
C ALA A 713 -0.78 -16.93 18.96
N THR A 714 -1.01 -15.91 18.13
CA THR A 714 -1.13 -16.07 16.68
C THR A 714 0.15 -16.57 16.03
N ASN A 715 1.34 -16.21 16.55
CA ASN A 715 2.64 -16.59 15.99
C ASN A 715 3.00 -18.06 16.28
N LEU A 716 2.30 -18.71 17.19
CA LEU A 716 2.41 -20.16 17.45
C LEU A 716 1.66 -21.01 16.41
N ALA A 717 0.78 -20.39 15.64
CA ALA A 717 -0.02 -21.04 14.60
C ALA A 717 0.30 -20.50 13.20
N CYS A 718 -0.24 -21.17 12.18
CA CYS A 718 -0.16 -20.67 10.82
C CYS A 718 -0.81 -19.27 10.69
N PRO A 719 -0.15 -18.29 10.05
CA PRO A 719 -0.69 -16.93 9.88
C PRO A 719 -2.03 -16.88 9.13
N PHE A 720 -2.32 -17.89 8.31
CA PHE A 720 -3.50 -17.93 7.44
C PHE A 720 -4.57 -18.90 7.92
N CYS A 721 -4.23 -20.19 7.99
CA CYS A 721 -5.21 -21.24 8.27
C CYS A 721 -5.43 -21.51 9.77
N ARG A 722 -4.66 -20.84 10.65
CA ARG A 722 -4.73 -20.95 12.12
C ARG A 722 -4.48 -22.34 12.71
N ARG A 723 -4.10 -23.31 11.88
CA ARG A 723 -3.70 -24.66 12.33
C ARG A 723 -2.27 -24.65 12.82
N GLU A 724 -1.96 -25.60 13.69
CA GLU A 724 -0.59 -25.89 14.10
C GLU A 724 0.30 -26.23 12.90
N PRO A 725 1.49 -25.61 12.80
CA PRO A 725 2.44 -25.94 11.74
C PRO A 725 2.90 -27.40 11.84
N LYS A 726 3.28 -27.99 10.70
CA LYS A 726 3.98 -29.28 10.73
C LYS A 726 5.28 -29.11 11.51
N ALA A 727 5.62 -30.11 12.33
CA ALA A 727 6.84 -30.12 13.13
C ALA A 727 8.11 -29.76 12.32
N GLY A 728 8.23 -30.27 11.08
CA GLY A 728 9.37 -29.93 10.21
C GLY A 728 9.46 -28.45 9.82
N VAL A 729 8.33 -27.75 9.67
CA VAL A 729 8.30 -26.30 9.37
C VAL A 729 8.68 -25.51 10.62
N LEU A 730 8.07 -25.85 11.76
CA LEU A 730 8.37 -25.16 13.02
C LEU A 730 9.83 -25.39 13.43
N ARG A 731 10.36 -26.62 13.34
CA ARG A 731 11.77 -26.94 13.61
C ARG A 731 12.73 -26.14 12.74
N LYS A 732 12.37 -25.90 11.47
CA LYS A 732 13.19 -25.11 10.52
C LYS A 732 13.24 -23.63 10.88
N PHE A 733 12.12 -23.02 11.28
CA PHE A 733 12.01 -21.57 11.48
C PHE A 733 12.06 -21.11 12.95
N ASN A 734 11.74 -22.00 13.89
CA ASN A 734 11.87 -21.78 15.34
C ASN A 734 11.86 -23.12 16.11
N ARG A 735 13.04 -23.74 16.26
CA ARG A 735 13.21 -25.01 16.99
C ARG A 735 12.75 -24.92 18.44
N ALA A 736 13.08 -23.82 19.13
CA ALA A 736 12.72 -23.65 20.53
C ALA A 736 11.20 -23.67 20.74
N ALA A 737 10.42 -23.05 19.84
CA ALA A 737 8.97 -22.98 19.96
C ALA A 737 8.25 -24.34 19.85
N CYS A 738 8.94 -25.41 19.41
CA CYS A 738 8.36 -26.76 19.35
C CYS A 738 7.86 -27.24 20.72
N GLY A 739 8.57 -26.91 21.81
CA GLY A 739 8.15 -27.26 23.17
C GLY A 739 6.98 -26.43 23.71
N VAL A 740 6.66 -25.30 23.07
CA VAL A 740 5.58 -24.39 23.47
C VAL A 740 4.28 -24.73 22.75
N VAL A 741 4.33 -25.00 21.44
CA VAL A 741 3.13 -25.27 20.61
C VAL A 741 2.39 -26.54 21.06
N CYS A 742 3.10 -27.51 21.65
CA CYS A 742 2.51 -28.76 22.13
C CYS A 742 1.71 -28.63 23.44
N LYS A 743 1.67 -27.45 24.08
CA LYS A 743 0.93 -27.22 25.33
C LYS A 743 -0.33 -26.40 25.07
N CYS A 744 -1.48 -26.93 25.51
CA CYS A 744 -2.74 -26.21 25.47
C CYS A 744 -2.76 -25.14 26.57
N THR A 745 -2.48 -23.89 26.20
CA THR A 745 -2.61 -22.73 27.09
C THR A 745 -3.95 -22.05 26.80
N GLU A 746 -4.76 -21.83 27.84
CA GLU A 746 -5.92 -20.94 27.73
C GLU A 746 -5.44 -19.48 27.76
N TRP A 747 -5.75 -18.74 26.69
CA TRP A 747 -5.31 -17.35 26.52
C TRP A 747 -6.42 -16.41 27.00
N ARG A 748 -6.15 -15.67 28.08
CA ARG A 748 -7.01 -14.60 28.55
C ARG A 748 -6.81 -13.34 27.71
N LEU A 749 -7.92 -12.67 27.39
CA LEU A 749 -7.94 -11.50 26.51
C LEU A 749 -7.37 -10.24 27.14
N ASP A 750 -7.53 -10.11 28.46
CA ASP A 750 -7.08 -9.02 29.31
C ASP A 750 -5.61 -9.20 29.74
N MET A 751 -4.91 -10.22 29.24
CA MET A 751 -3.52 -10.51 29.57
C MET A 751 -2.58 -10.53 28.36
N TYR A 752 -1.38 -10.02 28.59
CA TYR A 752 -0.19 -10.33 27.82
C TYR A 752 0.53 -11.52 28.45
N TYR A 753 1.08 -12.40 27.61
CA TYR A 753 1.81 -13.59 28.02
C TYR A 753 3.26 -13.50 27.58
N GLY A 754 4.17 -14.01 28.39
CA GLY A 754 5.60 -14.05 28.09
C GLY A 754 6.15 -15.45 28.21
N TRP A 755 7.26 -15.71 27.52
CA TRP A 755 8.01 -16.96 27.66
C TRP A 755 9.01 -16.82 28.81
N CYS A 756 8.75 -17.45 29.95
CA CYS A 756 9.56 -17.27 31.14
C CYS A 756 10.95 -17.91 31.00
N LEU A 757 12.03 -17.17 31.30
CA LEU A 757 13.41 -17.71 31.30
C LEU A 757 13.71 -18.70 32.43
N GLY A 758 12.91 -18.69 33.52
CA GLY A 758 13.14 -19.56 34.67
C GLY A 758 12.57 -20.97 34.51
N CYS A 759 11.26 -21.09 34.23
CA CYS A 759 10.59 -22.37 34.03
C CYS A 759 10.46 -22.80 32.55
N TYR A 760 10.83 -21.93 31.61
CA TYR A 760 10.70 -22.13 30.16
C TYR A 760 9.28 -22.39 29.66
N GLU A 761 8.27 -21.98 30.43
CA GLU A 761 6.85 -22.04 30.06
C GLU A 761 6.30 -20.66 29.67
N VAL A 762 5.21 -20.67 28.89
CA VAL A 762 4.43 -19.46 28.61
C VAL A 762 3.56 -19.16 29.83
N LYS A 763 3.75 -17.97 30.41
CA LYS A 763 3.10 -17.52 31.64
C LYS A 763 2.57 -16.10 31.48
N GLU A 764 1.67 -15.72 32.38
CA GLU A 764 1.10 -14.38 32.45
C GLU A 764 2.18 -13.32 32.72
N MET A 765 2.24 -12.30 31.86
CA MET A 765 3.26 -11.25 31.89
C MET A 765 2.73 -9.93 32.44
N ALA A 766 1.59 -9.45 31.92
CA ALA A 766 1.00 -8.19 32.35
C ALA A 766 -0.48 -8.12 31.95
N GLU A 767 -1.31 -7.49 32.78
CA GLU A 767 -2.68 -7.12 32.40
C GLU A 767 -2.65 -5.99 31.36
N ARG A 768 -3.54 -6.08 30.37
CA ARG A 768 -3.65 -5.07 29.30
C ARG A 768 -4.11 -3.72 29.84
N ALA A 769 -4.93 -3.70 30.90
CA ALA A 769 -5.31 -2.48 31.59
C ALA A 769 -4.12 -1.77 32.27
N CYS A 770 -3.07 -2.51 32.62
CA CYS A 770 -1.88 -1.96 33.27
C CYS A 770 -0.78 -1.51 32.29
N ALA A 771 -0.92 -1.81 31.00
CA ALA A 771 0.09 -1.51 29.97
C ALA A 771 -0.52 -0.75 28.80
N ARG A 772 -0.21 0.55 28.68
CA ARG A 772 -0.66 1.42 27.55
C ARG A 772 -0.34 0.82 26.18
N GLU A 773 0.81 0.15 26.08
CA GLU A 773 1.24 -0.55 24.87
C GLU A 773 1.68 -1.98 25.20
N PRO A 774 1.60 -2.92 24.23
CA PRO A 774 2.13 -4.27 24.42
C PRO A 774 3.61 -4.23 24.84
N PRO A 775 4.02 -4.95 25.91
CA PRO A 775 5.36 -4.88 26.48
C PRO A 775 6.41 -5.61 25.61
N ARG A 776 6.74 -5.01 24.45
CA ARG A 776 7.63 -5.58 23.43
C ARG A 776 9.11 -5.51 23.78
N ASP A 777 9.49 -4.53 24.60
CA ASP A 777 10.89 -4.27 24.97
C ASP A 777 11.40 -5.18 26.10
N VAL A 778 10.52 -6.03 26.66
CA VAL A 778 10.90 -7.00 27.68
C VAL A 778 11.68 -8.13 27.02
N THR A 779 12.91 -8.37 27.49
CA THR A 779 13.82 -9.39 26.96
C THR A 779 14.25 -10.43 27.99
N ASP A 780 14.00 -10.17 29.27
CA ASP A 780 14.43 -10.94 30.43
C ASP A 780 13.23 -11.38 31.30
N PHE A 781 12.10 -11.72 30.67
CA PHE A 781 10.89 -12.08 31.40
C PHE A 781 11.07 -13.32 32.29
N ASN A 782 10.72 -13.17 33.57
CA ASN A 782 10.54 -14.25 34.53
C ASN A 782 9.12 -14.17 35.13
N CYS A 783 8.40 -15.29 35.16
CA CYS A 783 7.07 -15.33 35.79
C CYS A 783 7.17 -15.10 37.31
N ALA A 784 6.05 -14.72 37.94
CA ALA A 784 5.97 -14.46 39.37
C ALA A 784 6.57 -15.60 40.21
N GLU A 785 6.19 -16.84 39.92
CA GLU A 785 6.71 -18.04 40.60
C GLU A 785 8.25 -18.13 40.54
N CYS A 786 8.84 -17.89 39.37
CA CYS A 786 10.30 -17.92 39.20
C CYS A 786 11.00 -16.75 39.88
N ARG A 787 10.38 -15.56 39.90
CA ARG A 787 10.91 -14.39 40.61
C ARG A 787 10.89 -14.62 42.12
N GLU A 788 9.77 -15.10 42.66
CA GLU A 788 9.64 -15.46 44.07
C GLU A 788 10.63 -16.55 44.48
N THR A 789 10.81 -17.58 43.64
CA THR A 789 11.81 -18.64 43.90
C THR A 789 13.23 -18.09 43.94
N ARG A 790 13.58 -17.18 43.01
CA ARG A 790 14.90 -16.52 43.00
C ARG A 790 15.10 -15.64 44.22
N GLU A 791 14.10 -14.85 44.59
CA GLU A 791 14.13 -14.00 45.79
C GLU A 791 14.21 -14.82 47.07
N ALA A 792 13.48 -15.95 47.16
CA ALA A 792 13.54 -16.85 48.29
C ALA A 792 14.93 -17.50 48.44
N ARG A 793 15.56 -17.93 47.33
CA ARG A 793 16.94 -18.43 47.33
C ARG A 793 17.94 -17.36 47.78
N ALA A 794 17.81 -16.14 47.25
CA ALA A 794 18.66 -15.01 47.63
C ALA A 794 18.58 -14.67 49.13
N ARG A 795 17.40 -14.79 49.74
CA ARG A 795 17.19 -14.58 51.19
C ARG A 795 17.83 -15.66 52.07
N VAL A 796 18.02 -16.87 51.55
CA VAL A 796 18.60 -18.01 52.29
C VAL A 796 20.12 -18.05 52.15
N GLU A 797 20.66 -17.67 50.98
CA GLU A 797 22.07 -17.86 50.65
C GLU A 797 22.95 -16.59 50.83
N GLY A 798 22.35 -15.41 51.03
CA GLY A 798 23.09 -14.14 51.17
C GLY A 798 23.81 -13.73 49.89
N ASP A 799 24.41 -12.52 49.87
CA ASP A 799 25.02 -11.88 48.69
C ASP A 799 26.25 -12.60 48.07
N ASN A 800 26.57 -13.82 48.52
CA ASN A 800 27.69 -14.65 48.04
C ASN A 800 27.25 -15.97 47.40
N ALA A 801 26.13 -15.98 46.66
CA ALA A 801 25.82 -17.11 45.79
C ALA A 801 26.73 -17.06 44.54
N PRO A 802 27.57 -18.08 44.26
CA PRO A 802 28.26 -18.18 42.98
C PRO A 802 27.22 -18.35 41.87
N GLN A 803 27.30 -17.52 40.83
CA GLN A 803 26.51 -17.65 39.59
C GLN A 803 26.95 -18.83 38.70
N THR A 804 27.66 -19.80 39.26
CA THR A 804 28.13 -20.99 38.55
C THR A 804 27.54 -22.22 39.22
N ALA A 805 26.91 -23.06 38.41
CA ALA A 805 26.49 -24.40 38.79
C ALA A 805 27.55 -25.03 39.70
N VAL A 806 27.16 -25.35 40.92
CA VAL A 806 27.94 -26.19 41.83
C VAL A 806 28.45 -27.38 41.02
N GLY A 807 29.77 -27.50 40.92
CA GLY A 807 30.47 -28.51 40.12
C GLY A 807 29.95 -29.92 40.39
N ARG A 808 28.95 -30.33 39.60
CA ARG A 808 28.60 -31.73 39.41
C ARG A 808 29.38 -32.17 38.21
N THR A 809 30.49 -32.85 38.43
CA THR A 809 31.15 -33.63 37.39
C THR A 809 30.21 -34.76 36.98
N GLN A 810 30.08 -34.98 35.68
CA GLN A 810 29.25 -36.04 35.10
C GLN A 810 30.12 -36.93 34.22
N GLU A 811 29.86 -38.24 34.23
CA GLU A 811 30.60 -39.19 33.41
C GLU A 811 30.05 -39.20 31.98
N CYS A 812 30.95 -39.17 30.99
CA CYS A 812 30.53 -39.40 29.61
C CYS A 812 29.93 -40.81 29.46
N PRO A 813 28.72 -40.97 28.90
CA PRO A 813 28.10 -42.30 28.74
C PRO A 813 28.84 -43.21 27.74
N GLY A 814 29.71 -42.65 26.90
CA GLY A 814 30.50 -43.41 25.92
C GLY A 814 31.86 -43.88 26.44
N CYS A 815 32.64 -43.01 27.08
CA CYS A 815 34.01 -43.33 27.52
C CYS A 815 34.24 -43.17 29.03
N HIS A 816 33.21 -42.83 29.80
CA HIS A 816 33.22 -42.65 31.27
C HIS A 816 34.21 -41.59 31.79
N VAL A 817 34.72 -40.72 30.91
CA VAL A 817 35.57 -39.61 31.36
C VAL A 817 34.74 -38.61 32.16
N MET A 818 35.24 -38.25 33.34
CA MET A 818 34.64 -37.21 34.16
C MET A 818 34.74 -35.88 33.44
N THR A 819 33.58 -35.30 33.17
CA THR A 819 33.44 -34.05 32.44
C THR A 819 32.87 -32.99 33.35
N GLU A 820 33.47 -31.81 33.32
CA GLU A 820 32.98 -30.62 34.01
C GLU A 820 32.45 -29.62 32.98
N LYS A 821 31.20 -29.20 33.14
CA LYS A 821 30.60 -28.14 32.32
C LYS A 821 31.04 -26.78 32.84
N VAL A 822 31.94 -26.13 32.11
CA VAL A 822 32.48 -24.80 32.48
C VAL A 822 31.53 -23.67 32.06
N SER A 823 30.90 -23.76 30.89
CA SER A 823 29.90 -22.81 30.38
C SER A 823 29.16 -23.40 29.17
N GLY A 824 28.12 -22.71 28.67
CA GLY A 824 27.42 -23.08 27.43
C GLY A 824 26.17 -23.94 27.63
N CYS A 825 25.70 -24.58 26.56
CA CYS A 825 24.50 -25.42 26.57
C CYS A 825 24.73 -26.78 27.24
N ASN A 826 23.64 -27.47 27.58
CA ASN A 826 23.63 -28.81 28.16
C ASN A 826 23.93 -29.94 27.15
N HIS A 827 24.20 -29.61 25.88
CA HIS A 827 24.74 -30.55 24.90
C HIS A 827 26.27 -30.56 25.00
N ILE A 828 26.82 -31.73 25.31
CA ILE A 828 28.27 -31.95 25.42
C ILE A 828 28.72 -32.90 24.31
N THR A 829 29.75 -32.50 23.58
CA THR A 829 30.51 -33.39 22.70
C THR A 829 31.78 -33.82 23.43
N CYS A 830 31.86 -35.09 23.81
CA CYS A 830 33.05 -35.63 24.45
C CYS A 830 34.20 -35.79 23.44
N THR A 831 35.45 -35.81 23.93
CA THR A 831 36.63 -36.09 23.11
C THR A 831 36.62 -37.48 22.45
N CYS A 832 35.81 -38.41 22.96
CA CYS A 832 35.57 -39.71 22.31
C CYS A 832 34.59 -39.64 21.12
N GLY A 833 33.98 -38.48 20.85
CA GLY A 833 32.98 -38.29 19.81
C GLY A 833 31.53 -38.46 20.26
N GLN A 834 31.28 -38.90 21.49
CA GLN A 834 29.93 -39.05 22.05
C GLN A 834 29.25 -37.68 22.24
N HIS A 835 28.07 -37.52 21.65
CA HIS A 835 27.15 -36.42 21.96
C HIS A 835 26.22 -36.85 23.11
N TRP A 836 26.08 -36.04 24.15
CA TRP A 836 25.27 -36.42 25.31
C TRP A 836 24.70 -35.22 26.07
N CYS A 837 23.62 -35.47 26.83
CA CYS A 837 22.96 -34.49 27.66
C CYS A 837 23.60 -34.41 29.06
N TYR A 838 24.13 -33.24 29.43
CA TYR A 838 24.78 -33.04 30.74
C TYR A 838 23.80 -33.15 31.93
N VAL A 839 22.51 -32.94 31.69
CA VAL A 839 21.48 -32.94 32.75
C VAL A 839 21.14 -34.36 33.21
N CYS A 840 20.96 -35.30 32.28
CA CYS A 840 20.56 -36.69 32.56
C CYS A 840 21.63 -37.75 32.28
N ALA A 841 22.78 -37.36 31.70
CA ALA A 841 23.85 -38.25 31.28
C ALA A 841 23.49 -39.23 30.14
N GLU A 842 22.42 -38.98 29.37
CA GLU A 842 22.01 -39.81 28.23
C GLU A 842 22.83 -39.52 26.96
N GLY A 843 23.24 -40.57 26.24
CA GLY A 843 24.09 -40.49 25.05
C GLY A 843 23.31 -40.67 23.75
N PHE A 844 23.71 -39.93 22.72
CA PHE A 844 23.04 -39.86 21.42
C PHE A 844 24.05 -39.97 20.27
N GLU A 845 23.60 -40.44 19.10
CA GLU A 845 24.46 -40.62 17.92
C GLU A 845 24.86 -39.28 17.28
N THR A 846 23.95 -38.30 17.25
CA THR A 846 24.21 -37.00 16.62
C THR A 846 23.94 -35.84 17.59
N ALA A 847 24.55 -34.69 17.30
CA ALA A 847 24.26 -33.45 18.02
C ALA A 847 22.78 -33.06 17.98
N ASP A 848 22.11 -33.32 16.84
CA ASP A 848 20.70 -32.97 16.67
C ASP A 848 19.78 -33.79 17.59
N ASP A 849 20.10 -35.06 17.82
CA ASP A 849 19.33 -35.92 18.72
C ASP A 849 19.44 -35.44 20.17
N VAL A 850 20.62 -34.97 20.61
CA VAL A 850 20.79 -34.37 21.94
C VAL A 850 19.95 -33.10 22.09
N TYR A 851 19.92 -32.26 21.05
CA TYR A 851 19.11 -31.05 21.07
C TYR A 851 17.62 -31.37 21.10
N ASP A 852 17.14 -32.36 20.34
CA ASP A 852 15.73 -32.80 20.38
C ASP A 852 15.38 -33.31 21.79
N HIS A 853 16.23 -34.15 22.39
CA HIS A 853 16.08 -34.58 23.79
C HIS A 853 16.06 -33.42 24.78
N LEU A 854 16.97 -32.45 24.66
CA LEU A 854 17.04 -31.29 25.55
C LEU A 854 15.76 -30.46 25.50
N TYR A 855 15.17 -30.28 24.32
CA TYR A 855 13.91 -29.56 24.18
C TYR A 855 12.69 -30.38 24.63
N GLU A 856 12.68 -31.69 24.39
CA GLU A 856 11.56 -32.57 24.73
C GLU A 856 11.52 -32.95 26.23
N VAL A 857 12.66 -33.35 26.79
CA VAL A 857 12.78 -33.87 28.16
C VAL A 857 13.14 -32.78 29.16
N HIS A 858 14.14 -31.96 28.82
CA HIS A 858 14.68 -30.91 29.72
C HIS A 858 14.11 -29.52 29.46
N ARG A 859 13.23 -29.38 28.46
CA ARG A 859 12.48 -28.17 28.14
C ARG A 859 13.37 -26.98 27.79
N GLY A 860 14.61 -27.20 27.36
CA GLY A 860 15.57 -26.14 27.07
C GLY A 860 17.00 -26.66 26.99
N VAL A 861 17.86 -25.88 26.34
CA VAL A 861 19.29 -26.23 26.15
C VAL A 861 20.21 -25.61 27.20
N TYR A 862 19.67 -24.79 28.10
CA TYR A 862 20.39 -24.13 29.19
C TYR A 862 19.75 -24.50 30.53
N ASP A 863 20.46 -24.23 31.64
CA ASP A 863 20.05 -24.55 33.00
C ASP A 863 18.91 -23.65 33.53
#